data_AF-A0A418RFE1-F1
#
_entry.id   AF-A0A418RFE1-F1
#
_cell.length_a   1.000
_cell.length_b   1.000
_cell.length_c   1.000
_cell.angle_alpha   90.00
_cell.angle_beta   90.00
_cell.angle_gamma   90.00
#
_symmetry.space_group_name_H-M   'P 1'
#
loop_
_entity.id
_entity.type
_entity.pdbx_description
1 polymer ?
#
loop_
_entity_poly.entity_id
_entity_poly.type
_entity_poly.pdbx_seq_one_letter_code
_entity_poly.pdbx_strand_id
1 'polypeptide(L)'
;MMNRSVLFATGLYLVFVIYGSLVPLVPTHLSFETALTHFKHMPYLNLGAASRADWIANIVLYIPLAFLASSNFNRIYSLLGRLLVAFLVLAFCLLIAISVEFSQLFFPPRTVSLNDLIAEAFGSLIGVLGWLFLSAYFSGLWRQLLSANKLSANSAIIFYVLFYTALSLFPYDFVTSIAELKFKLAHGSDSLLMSYATCQANNWQCGFKIFLEIALLLPLGFLCGYLPYRRRLTLALLLGLSLGLFIEVTQVFLLSGSGQGLSVISRMIGIGLGTYLWSRFQSLDIANTLGILKRLLPLMIPVYLLVLIAANGELTSQWLMLQPALDRLTDIHFLPLYYFYYTSEAAALTSLLNIIGLYFPIGLFCWLSTINRNDLQRPLTLHWFYVGLLAGLLALLIETGKLFLASKHPDPSNIWLAFIVAATSYQFMNILPTWLIDPQKPSNTINTDPISTPTQISPLVSLPTFADDKRWRIVSLLLWSLIMVTIFDYPVAPLALGAFLLGYATLIAYKPYSWLIVIPALLPIMDFAPWTGRFFFDEFDLVILTTLAFYFWHKPKLAQRSLLTLPSIILLTIFTLLYGISLLRGLLPLADINANSFNHYYSHFNSLRVGKGYLWSLLLLPFLQLTVRRYRNAYYYFSYGMLLGLAGVSLFAVIERLVFVSLFDFNSDYRINALFSSMHTGGGHIESYLMLTLPFITLLFINDAHPKNKTLLGIVVFIVSLYTLLVTYSRGGYLGFCMGFIVLLVLLLIGFRLNKKRLLPLLLMPICALIALPVLQGNLIQQRFEAFDQDQSSRSKHWQDALAMRDDDLMTSLFGMGLGSYPRTFYWLNNENSQPASYEIITETDRSSLRLSGGDVLFMGQYVAVIANTAYRLLLDIRSQKPGQTLSTSLCEKSLQYSFSCSSTLSKTSSNEWEHIEQIIDSHDLSEPVAAGLLKRPIQLSFYNGNEVGQALDITHVQLINPEGINLIKNGDYSQSTDYWLFSTEKHNPWHIFNLWLQLLFDQGWLGLSTFILLLMLAIHQRYQLLTQQAVFSCILLSAFSGFFVVAWVDSPFDAPRLTLLFFLLLFLALLRIPQVWKVAASV
;
A
#
# COMPACT_ATOMS: atom_id res chain seq x y z
N MET A 1 -29.49 -21.55 -15.69
CA MET A 1 -28.95 -22.55 -16.65
C MET A 1 -27.46 -22.30 -16.85
N MET A 2 -26.65 -23.29 -16.46
CA MET A 2 -25.18 -23.30 -16.49
C MET A 2 -24.66 -23.38 -17.93
N ASN A 3 -23.52 -22.75 -18.23
CA ASN A 3 -22.85 -22.89 -19.52
C ASN A 3 -22.17 -24.27 -19.59
N ARG A 4 -22.66 -25.17 -20.44
CA ARG A 4 -22.19 -26.58 -20.51
C ARG A 4 -20.68 -26.71 -20.71
N SER A 5 -20.07 -25.78 -21.46
CA SER A 5 -18.62 -25.75 -21.70
C SER A 5 -17.81 -25.42 -20.43
N VAL A 6 -18.27 -24.47 -19.63
CA VAL A 6 -17.64 -24.06 -18.36
C VAL A 6 -17.80 -25.15 -17.30
N LEU A 7 -18.96 -25.80 -17.26
CA LEU A 7 -19.20 -26.91 -16.35
C LEU A 7 -18.25 -28.08 -16.65
N PHE A 8 -18.10 -28.42 -17.93
CA PHE A 8 -17.15 -29.45 -18.35
C PHE A 8 -15.70 -29.08 -17.99
N ALA A 9 -15.29 -27.83 -18.21
CA ALA A 9 -13.97 -27.36 -17.82
C ALA A 9 -13.75 -27.40 -16.30
N THR A 10 -14.78 -27.04 -15.51
CA THR A 10 -14.74 -27.12 -14.04
C THR A 10 -14.58 -28.58 -13.60
N GLY A 11 -15.31 -29.51 -14.22
CA GLY A 11 -15.22 -30.94 -13.92
C GLY A 11 -13.85 -31.53 -14.28
N LEU A 12 -13.31 -31.19 -15.46
CA LEU A 12 -11.99 -31.67 -15.89
C LEU A 12 -10.89 -31.14 -14.97
N TYR A 13 -10.98 -29.85 -14.58
CA TYR A 13 -10.02 -29.27 -13.65
C TYR A 13 -10.15 -29.86 -12.24
N LEU A 14 -11.37 -30.15 -11.76
CA LEU A 14 -11.57 -30.85 -10.49
C LEU A 14 -10.93 -32.25 -10.51
N VAL A 15 -11.08 -33.01 -11.61
CA VAL A 15 -10.41 -34.31 -11.78
C VAL A 15 -8.90 -34.14 -11.76
N PHE A 16 -8.37 -33.09 -12.39
CA PHE A 16 -6.94 -32.77 -12.36
C PHE A 16 -6.45 -32.47 -10.94
N VAL A 17 -7.19 -31.68 -10.15
CA VAL A 17 -6.85 -31.39 -8.73
C VAL A 17 -6.81 -32.68 -7.92
N ILE A 18 -7.89 -33.49 -7.99
CA ILE A 18 -7.98 -34.75 -7.23
C ILE A 18 -6.86 -35.71 -7.65
N TYR A 19 -6.62 -35.86 -8.95
CA TYR A 19 -5.56 -36.73 -9.46
C TYR A 19 -4.18 -36.25 -9.03
N GLY A 20 -3.87 -34.97 -9.25
CA GLY A 20 -2.58 -34.36 -8.93
C GLY A 20 -2.20 -34.45 -7.46
N SER A 21 -3.19 -34.41 -6.56
CA SER A 21 -2.98 -34.57 -5.12
C SER A 21 -2.85 -36.03 -4.66
N LEU A 22 -3.19 -37.02 -5.50
CA LEU A 22 -3.18 -38.45 -5.14
C LEU A 22 -2.11 -39.30 -5.86
N VAL A 23 -1.52 -38.82 -6.98
CA VAL A 23 -0.34 -39.45 -7.61
C VAL A 23 0.76 -39.61 -6.55
N PRO A 24 1.45 -40.77 -6.41
CA PRO A 24 1.62 -41.86 -7.36
C PRO A 24 0.54 -42.95 -7.38
N LEU A 25 -0.58 -42.79 -6.64
CA LEU A 25 -1.68 -43.78 -6.58
C LEU A 25 -1.23 -45.19 -6.12
N VAL A 26 -0.38 -45.24 -5.09
CA VAL A 26 0.00 -46.50 -4.42
C VAL A 26 -0.81 -46.63 -3.13
N PRO A 27 -1.98 -47.31 -3.16
CA PRO A 27 -2.84 -47.40 -1.97
C PRO A 27 -2.21 -48.32 -0.93
N THR A 28 -2.29 -47.89 0.34
CA THR A 28 -1.98 -48.73 1.50
C THR A 28 -3.22 -48.93 2.36
N HIS A 29 -3.32 -50.09 2.99
CA HIS A 29 -4.47 -50.41 3.81
C HIS A 29 -4.32 -49.74 5.20
N LEU A 30 -5.03 -48.64 5.41
CA LEU A 30 -5.16 -47.96 6.69
C LEU A 30 -6.61 -48.11 7.20
N SER A 31 -6.82 -48.38 8.49
CA SER A 31 -8.19 -48.40 9.03
C SER A 31 -8.75 -46.97 9.11
N PHE A 32 -10.07 -46.81 8.93
CA PHE A 32 -10.71 -45.48 8.99
C PHE A 32 -10.52 -44.80 10.35
N GLU A 33 -10.52 -45.55 11.44
CA GLU A 33 -10.35 -45.02 12.80
C GLU A 33 -8.92 -44.49 13.02
N THR A 34 -7.92 -45.22 12.51
CA THR A 34 -6.52 -44.76 12.52
C THR A 34 -6.35 -43.52 11.63
N ALA A 35 -6.95 -43.50 10.44
CA ALA A 35 -6.91 -42.35 9.52
C ALA A 35 -7.50 -41.10 10.18
N LEU A 36 -8.67 -41.22 10.81
CA LEU A 36 -9.33 -40.11 11.50
C LEU A 36 -8.50 -39.59 12.68
N THR A 37 -7.82 -40.48 13.40
CA THR A 37 -6.95 -40.10 14.52
C THR A 37 -5.72 -39.34 14.04
N HIS A 38 -5.07 -39.81 12.96
CA HIS A 38 -3.95 -39.12 12.33
C HIS A 38 -4.35 -37.76 11.76
N PHE A 39 -5.52 -37.66 11.12
CA PHE A 39 -6.03 -36.39 10.58
C PHE A 39 -6.31 -35.36 11.67
N LYS A 40 -6.89 -35.77 12.81
CA LYS A 40 -7.12 -34.87 13.97
C LYS A 40 -5.84 -34.32 14.58
N HIS A 41 -4.72 -35.05 14.47
CA HIS A 41 -3.41 -34.66 15.01
C HIS A 41 -2.44 -34.25 13.88
N MET A 42 -2.96 -33.76 12.75
CA MET A 42 -2.10 -33.34 11.64
C MET A 42 -1.14 -32.22 12.09
N PRO A 43 0.16 -32.30 11.74
CA PRO A 43 1.14 -31.34 12.20
C PRO A 43 1.03 -30.00 11.45
N TYR A 44 1.34 -28.91 12.14
CA TYR A 44 1.70 -27.63 11.51
C TYR A 44 3.21 -27.64 11.24
N LEU A 45 3.60 -27.87 9.99
CA LEU A 45 5.01 -28.04 9.62
C LEU A 45 5.75 -26.70 9.58
N ASN A 46 6.99 -26.68 10.07
CA ASN A 46 7.86 -25.51 9.97
C ASN A 46 8.48 -25.49 8.56
N LEU A 47 7.97 -24.61 7.69
CA LEU A 47 8.25 -24.66 6.26
C LEU A 47 9.67 -24.15 5.94
N GLY A 48 10.54 -25.05 5.47
CA GLY A 48 11.80 -24.71 4.79
C GLY A 48 11.57 -24.09 3.39
N ALA A 49 12.64 -23.78 2.66
CA ALA A 49 12.55 -23.19 1.32
C ALA A 49 11.80 -24.08 0.31
N ALA A 50 12.09 -25.40 0.31
CA ALA A 50 11.45 -26.35 -0.60
C ALA A 50 9.95 -26.56 -0.32
N SER A 51 9.56 -26.66 0.96
CA SER A 51 8.15 -26.82 1.35
C SER A 51 7.31 -25.55 1.14
N ARG A 52 7.93 -24.38 0.92
CA ARG A 52 7.21 -23.14 0.55
C ARG A 52 6.68 -23.20 -0.89
N ALA A 53 7.43 -23.80 -1.80
CA ALA A 53 7.02 -23.95 -3.20
C ALA A 53 5.76 -24.84 -3.30
N ASP A 54 5.73 -25.94 -2.55
CA ASP A 54 4.59 -26.84 -2.43
C ASP A 54 3.36 -26.12 -1.85
N TRP A 55 3.55 -25.36 -0.77
CA TRP A 55 2.48 -24.57 -0.17
C TRP A 55 1.84 -23.57 -1.15
N ILE A 56 2.65 -22.87 -1.95
CA ILE A 56 2.16 -21.93 -2.97
C ILE A 56 1.52 -22.67 -4.15
N ALA A 57 2.05 -23.83 -4.53
CA ALA A 57 1.45 -24.68 -5.56
C ALA A 57 0.00 -25.06 -5.17
N ASN A 58 -0.25 -25.40 -3.89
CA ASN A 58 -1.59 -25.69 -3.37
C ASN A 58 -2.53 -24.48 -3.42
N ILE A 59 -2.03 -23.27 -3.14
CA ILE A 59 -2.82 -22.03 -3.34
C ILE A 59 -3.19 -21.85 -4.82
N VAL A 60 -2.20 -21.93 -5.71
CA VAL A 60 -2.37 -21.71 -7.15
C VAL A 60 -3.28 -22.78 -7.76
N LEU A 61 -3.24 -24.00 -7.24
CA LEU A 61 -4.07 -25.12 -7.70
C LEU A 61 -5.57 -24.85 -7.48
N TYR A 62 -5.96 -24.28 -6.33
CA TYR A 62 -7.38 -24.05 -5.99
C TYR A 62 -7.97 -22.74 -6.55
N ILE A 63 -7.16 -21.74 -6.90
CA ILE A 63 -7.65 -20.48 -7.48
C ILE A 63 -8.50 -20.72 -8.75
N PRO A 64 -8.03 -21.45 -9.78
CA PRO A 64 -8.81 -21.70 -10.98
C PRO A 64 -10.04 -22.56 -10.70
N LEU A 65 -9.97 -23.53 -9.77
CA LEU A 65 -11.10 -24.38 -9.40
C LEU A 65 -12.25 -23.53 -8.88
N ALA A 66 -11.99 -22.69 -7.86
CA ALA A 66 -12.99 -21.83 -7.26
C ALA A 66 -13.51 -20.75 -8.21
N PHE A 67 -12.64 -20.19 -9.06
CA PHE A 67 -13.02 -19.22 -10.08
C PHE A 67 -13.95 -19.83 -11.15
N LEU A 68 -13.59 -21.01 -11.68
CA LEU A 68 -14.39 -21.73 -12.66
C LEU A 68 -15.73 -22.21 -12.07
N ALA A 69 -15.71 -22.77 -10.86
CA ALA A 69 -16.91 -23.17 -10.14
C ALA A 69 -17.88 -22.00 -9.95
N SER A 70 -17.38 -20.83 -9.52
CA SER A 70 -18.17 -19.60 -9.40
C SER A 70 -18.73 -19.13 -10.75
N SER A 71 -17.98 -19.31 -11.83
CA SER A 71 -18.38 -18.88 -13.17
C SER A 71 -19.59 -19.61 -13.76
N ASN A 72 -19.90 -20.81 -13.27
CA ASN A 72 -21.11 -21.56 -13.67
C ASN A 72 -22.42 -20.83 -13.36
N PHE A 73 -22.39 -19.86 -12.45
CA PHE A 73 -23.57 -19.14 -11.94
C PHE A 73 -23.68 -17.68 -12.42
N ASN A 74 -23.06 -17.35 -13.56
CA ASN A 74 -22.95 -15.98 -14.10
C ASN A 74 -24.29 -15.26 -14.43
N ARG A 75 -25.44 -15.95 -14.32
CA ARG A 75 -26.77 -15.37 -14.60
C ARG A 75 -27.49 -14.80 -13.36
N ILE A 76 -26.84 -14.82 -12.18
CA ILE A 76 -27.39 -14.23 -10.96
C ILE A 76 -26.97 -12.75 -10.89
N TYR A 77 -27.94 -11.85 -10.92
CA TYR A 77 -27.72 -10.41 -10.95
C TYR A 77 -27.87 -9.72 -9.58
N SER A 78 -28.54 -10.36 -8.61
CA SER A 78 -28.68 -9.82 -7.26
C SER A 78 -27.40 -10.02 -6.43
N LEU A 79 -27.01 -9.01 -5.65
CA LEU A 79 -25.82 -9.08 -4.79
C LEU A 79 -25.93 -10.21 -3.76
N LEU A 80 -27.09 -10.34 -3.10
CA LEU A 80 -27.36 -11.40 -2.13
C LEU A 80 -27.21 -12.80 -2.77
N GLY A 81 -27.72 -12.98 -3.99
CA GLY A 81 -27.59 -14.24 -4.72
C GLY A 81 -26.15 -14.55 -5.10
N ARG A 82 -25.36 -13.52 -5.47
CA ARG A 82 -23.93 -13.69 -5.77
C ARG A 82 -23.12 -14.05 -4.52
N LEU A 83 -23.42 -13.42 -3.37
CA LEU A 83 -22.77 -13.73 -2.09
C LEU A 83 -23.13 -15.14 -1.60
N LEU A 84 -24.40 -15.55 -1.76
CA LEU A 84 -24.84 -16.91 -1.41
C LEU A 84 -24.13 -17.96 -2.28
N VAL A 85 -24.03 -17.73 -3.59
CA VAL A 85 -23.27 -18.63 -4.48
C VAL A 85 -21.78 -18.64 -4.14
N ALA A 86 -21.18 -17.49 -3.86
CA ALA A 86 -19.80 -17.40 -3.42
C ALA A 86 -19.55 -18.24 -2.15
N PHE A 87 -20.46 -18.15 -1.18
CA PHE A 87 -20.43 -18.98 0.03
C PHE A 87 -20.55 -20.48 -0.29
N LEU A 88 -21.51 -20.88 -1.14
CA LEU A 88 -21.69 -22.28 -1.52
C LEU A 88 -20.49 -22.85 -2.28
N VAL A 89 -19.90 -22.07 -3.19
CA VAL A 89 -18.70 -22.50 -3.93
C VAL A 89 -17.50 -22.59 -3.00
N LEU A 90 -17.32 -21.64 -2.08
CA LEU A 90 -16.26 -21.71 -1.09
C LEU A 90 -16.41 -22.95 -0.21
N ALA A 91 -17.63 -23.22 0.30
CA ALA A 91 -17.92 -24.42 1.07
C ALA A 91 -17.66 -25.70 0.27
N PHE A 92 -18.01 -25.72 -1.02
CA PHE A 92 -17.72 -26.84 -1.92
C PHE A 92 -16.21 -27.06 -2.07
N CYS A 93 -15.43 -26.01 -2.34
CA CYS A 93 -13.98 -26.12 -2.49
C CYS A 93 -13.30 -26.56 -1.18
N LEU A 94 -13.74 -26.04 -0.02
CA LEU A 94 -13.24 -26.46 1.29
C LEU A 94 -13.58 -27.92 1.60
N LEU A 95 -14.76 -28.39 1.20
CA LEU A 95 -15.12 -29.79 1.34
C LEU A 95 -14.22 -30.69 0.47
N ILE A 96 -13.92 -30.27 -0.76
CA ILE A 96 -12.98 -30.98 -1.63
C ILE A 96 -11.57 -31.02 -1.02
N ALA A 97 -11.06 -29.88 -0.54
CA ALA A 97 -9.78 -29.76 0.17
C ALA A 97 -9.67 -30.77 1.32
N ILE A 98 -10.61 -30.72 2.27
CA ILE A 98 -10.66 -31.66 3.41
C ILE A 98 -10.74 -33.12 2.93
N SER A 99 -11.54 -33.41 1.91
CA SER A 99 -11.75 -34.78 1.43
C SER A 99 -10.50 -35.34 0.72
N VAL A 100 -9.83 -34.52 -0.09
CA VAL A 100 -8.60 -34.89 -0.80
C VAL A 100 -7.47 -35.08 0.21
N GLU A 101 -7.29 -34.13 1.12
CA GLU A 101 -6.26 -34.19 2.16
C GLU A 101 -6.45 -35.41 3.08
N PHE A 102 -7.68 -35.72 3.48
CA PHE A 102 -7.98 -36.94 4.22
C PHE A 102 -7.67 -38.21 3.40
N SER A 103 -7.95 -38.18 2.09
CA SER A 103 -7.68 -39.31 1.19
C SER A 103 -6.18 -39.57 1.03
N GLN A 104 -5.33 -38.56 1.13
CA GLN A 104 -3.87 -38.71 1.02
C GLN A 104 -3.28 -39.65 2.08
N LEU A 105 -3.92 -39.80 3.25
CA LEU A 105 -3.50 -40.76 4.28
C LEU A 105 -3.44 -42.21 3.79
N PHE A 106 -4.22 -42.54 2.75
CA PHE A 106 -4.26 -43.87 2.17
C PHE A 106 -3.21 -44.06 1.05
N PHE A 107 -2.49 -43.01 0.64
CA PHE A 107 -1.56 -43.02 -0.50
C PHE A 107 -0.15 -42.49 -0.12
N PRO A 108 0.62 -43.18 0.75
CA PRO A 108 2.02 -42.82 1.00
C PRO A 108 2.83 -42.88 -0.31
N PRO A 109 3.81 -41.99 -0.54
CA PRO A 109 4.48 -41.10 0.41
C PRO A 109 3.81 -39.71 0.59
N ARG A 110 2.53 -39.52 0.25
CA ARG A 110 1.84 -38.23 0.49
C ARG A 110 1.79 -37.90 1.98
N THR A 111 2.02 -36.63 2.29
CA THR A 111 2.06 -36.10 3.65
C THR A 111 0.89 -35.16 3.87
N VAL A 112 0.13 -35.41 4.93
CA VAL A 112 -0.99 -34.55 5.34
C VAL A 112 -0.51 -33.46 6.27
N SER A 113 -0.90 -32.21 6.02
CA SER A 113 -0.49 -31.08 6.85
C SER A 113 -1.57 -30.01 7.01
N LEU A 114 -1.55 -29.30 8.14
CA LEU A 114 -2.43 -28.16 8.35
C LEU A 114 -2.09 -26.98 7.41
N ASN A 115 -0.82 -26.90 6.97
CA ASN A 115 -0.38 -25.86 6.04
C ASN A 115 -1.10 -25.97 4.70
N ASP A 116 -1.23 -27.18 4.17
CA ASP A 116 -1.85 -27.42 2.85
C ASP A 116 -3.33 -27.07 2.88
N LEU A 117 -4.05 -27.49 3.92
CA LEU A 117 -5.46 -27.12 4.10
C LEU A 117 -5.67 -25.60 4.16
N ILE A 118 -4.76 -24.88 4.82
CA ILE A 118 -4.77 -23.42 4.87
C ILE A 118 -4.49 -22.82 3.48
N ALA A 119 -3.51 -23.36 2.74
CA ALA A 119 -3.19 -22.93 1.37
C ALA A 119 -4.37 -23.13 0.41
N GLU A 120 -4.98 -24.31 0.41
CA GLU A 120 -6.13 -24.64 -0.42
C GLU A 120 -7.34 -23.75 -0.10
N ALA A 121 -7.56 -23.45 1.20
CA ALA A 121 -8.58 -22.51 1.65
C ALA A 121 -8.33 -21.09 1.15
N PHE A 122 -7.08 -20.60 1.24
CA PHE A 122 -6.69 -19.29 0.70
C PHE A 122 -6.86 -19.23 -0.82
N GLY A 123 -6.40 -20.26 -1.55
CA GLY A 123 -6.58 -20.35 -3.00
C GLY A 123 -8.05 -20.31 -3.41
N SER A 124 -8.90 -21.05 -2.68
CA SER A 124 -10.35 -21.07 -2.89
C SER A 124 -10.98 -19.70 -2.66
N LEU A 125 -10.61 -19.02 -1.56
CA LEU A 125 -11.09 -17.67 -1.25
C LEU A 125 -10.67 -16.66 -2.33
N ILE A 126 -9.40 -16.69 -2.75
CA ILE A 126 -8.89 -15.82 -3.82
C ILE A 126 -9.65 -16.06 -5.13
N GLY A 127 -9.93 -17.32 -5.48
CA GLY A 127 -10.70 -17.67 -6.67
C GLY A 127 -12.14 -17.12 -6.64
N VAL A 128 -12.83 -17.26 -5.50
CA VAL A 128 -14.20 -16.72 -5.30
C VAL A 128 -14.20 -15.19 -5.34
N LEU A 129 -13.31 -14.53 -4.61
CA LEU A 129 -13.20 -13.06 -4.60
C LEU A 129 -12.81 -12.54 -5.98
N GLY A 130 -11.88 -13.21 -6.66
CA GLY A 130 -11.49 -12.93 -8.05
C GLY A 130 -12.70 -12.98 -8.98
N TRP A 131 -13.59 -13.96 -8.82
CA TRP A 131 -14.85 -13.98 -9.58
C TRP A 131 -15.77 -12.82 -9.18
N LEU A 132 -15.98 -12.54 -7.90
CA LEU A 132 -16.89 -11.46 -7.46
C LEU A 132 -16.48 -10.07 -7.96
N PHE A 133 -15.18 -9.76 -7.94
CA PHE A 133 -14.67 -8.43 -8.27
C PHE A 133 -14.14 -8.30 -9.70
N LEU A 134 -13.57 -9.36 -10.27
CA LEU A 134 -12.83 -9.30 -11.54
C LEU A 134 -13.45 -10.13 -12.67
N SER A 135 -14.54 -10.86 -12.43
CA SER A 135 -15.19 -11.70 -13.46
C SER A 135 -15.59 -10.93 -14.72
N ALA A 136 -16.19 -9.75 -14.58
CA ALA A 136 -16.60 -8.94 -15.74
C ALA A 136 -15.39 -8.52 -16.59
N TYR A 137 -14.25 -8.23 -15.94
CA TYR A 137 -13.01 -7.83 -16.59
C TYR A 137 -12.34 -9.03 -17.28
N PHE A 138 -12.03 -10.11 -16.56
CA PHE A 138 -11.36 -11.28 -17.15
C PHE A 138 -12.21 -12.02 -18.18
N SER A 139 -13.53 -12.16 -17.95
CA SER A 139 -14.42 -12.72 -18.96
C SER A 139 -14.55 -11.82 -20.19
N GLY A 140 -14.40 -10.51 -20.02
CA GLY A 140 -14.31 -9.55 -21.12
C GLY A 140 -13.01 -9.72 -21.91
N LEU A 141 -11.88 -9.79 -21.23
CA LEU A 141 -10.56 -10.02 -21.83
C LEU A 141 -10.51 -11.34 -22.60
N TRP A 142 -11.03 -12.42 -22.02
CA TRP A 142 -11.09 -13.74 -22.66
C TRP A 142 -11.96 -13.73 -23.93
N ARG A 143 -13.15 -13.12 -23.86
CA ARG A 143 -14.01 -12.95 -25.03
C ARG A 143 -13.35 -12.08 -26.11
N GLN A 144 -12.63 -11.04 -25.72
CA GLN A 144 -11.87 -10.19 -26.64
C GLN A 144 -10.73 -10.96 -27.30
N LEU A 145 -9.99 -11.79 -26.55
CA LEU A 145 -8.92 -12.63 -27.08
C LEU A 145 -9.44 -13.59 -28.18
N LEU A 146 -10.61 -14.19 -27.96
CA LEU A 146 -11.24 -15.09 -28.93
C LEU A 146 -11.87 -14.38 -30.15
N SER A 147 -12.17 -13.09 -30.04
CA SER A 147 -12.86 -12.32 -31.09
C SER A 147 -11.97 -11.91 -32.28
N ALA A 148 -10.67 -12.24 -32.26
CA ALA A 148 -9.71 -12.05 -33.35
C ALA A 148 -9.71 -10.63 -33.98
N ASN A 149 -9.80 -9.59 -33.16
CA ASN A 149 -9.85 -8.19 -33.57
C ASN A 149 -8.74 -7.36 -32.90
N LYS A 150 -8.73 -6.03 -33.13
CA LYS A 150 -7.72 -5.16 -32.52
C LYS A 150 -7.71 -5.16 -30.99
N LEU A 151 -8.85 -5.47 -30.36
CA LEU A 151 -8.97 -5.60 -28.90
C LEU A 151 -8.34 -6.92 -28.40
N SER A 152 -8.22 -7.94 -29.24
CA SER A 152 -7.53 -9.20 -28.92
C SER A 152 -6.05 -8.99 -28.59
N ALA A 153 -5.37 -8.04 -29.25
CA ALA A 153 -3.97 -7.74 -28.96
C ALA A 153 -3.78 -7.14 -27.55
N ASN A 154 -4.69 -6.27 -27.10
CA ASN A 154 -4.68 -5.75 -25.73
C ASN A 154 -4.83 -6.88 -24.71
N SER A 155 -5.81 -7.78 -24.92
CA SER A 155 -6.00 -8.95 -24.06
C SER A 155 -4.78 -9.87 -24.07
N ALA A 156 -4.20 -10.13 -25.24
CA ALA A 156 -3.02 -10.97 -25.40
C ALA A 156 -1.81 -10.42 -24.63
N ILE A 157 -1.58 -9.10 -24.70
CA ILE A 157 -0.52 -8.43 -23.92
C ILE A 157 -0.73 -8.64 -22.42
N ILE A 158 -1.95 -8.46 -21.92
CA ILE A 158 -2.26 -8.62 -20.49
C ILE A 158 -2.00 -10.08 -20.05
N PHE A 159 -2.52 -11.07 -20.79
CA PHE A 159 -2.29 -12.48 -20.46
C PHE A 159 -0.81 -12.86 -20.56
N TYR A 160 -0.08 -12.33 -21.54
CA TYR A 160 1.34 -12.60 -21.72
C TYR A 160 2.18 -12.02 -20.58
N VAL A 161 1.92 -10.77 -20.17
CA VAL A 161 2.61 -10.14 -19.04
C VAL A 161 2.34 -10.91 -17.76
N LEU A 162 1.08 -11.29 -17.49
CA LEU A 162 0.73 -12.08 -16.31
C LEU A 162 1.45 -13.45 -16.32
N PHE A 163 1.41 -14.16 -17.45
CA PHE A 163 2.06 -15.45 -17.60
C PHE A 163 3.58 -15.37 -17.46
N TYR A 164 4.21 -14.40 -18.13
CA TYR A 164 5.65 -14.19 -18.07
C TYR A 164 6.11 -13.81 -16.66
N THR A 165 5.35 -12.97 -15.96
CA THR A 165 5.65 -12.58 -14.58
C THR A 165 5.53 -13.78 -13.64
N ALA A 166 4.45 -14.56 -13.75
CA ALA A 166 4.26 -15.78 -12.98
C ALA A 166 5.43 -16.76 -13.19
N LEU A 167 5.82 -16.99 -14.45
CA LEU A 167 6.93 -17.86 -14.79
C LEU A 167 8.28 -17.32 -14.30
N SER A 168 8.49 -16.01 -14.34
CA SER A 168 9.75 -15.36 -13.90
C SER A 168 9.95 -15.34 -12.38
N LEU A 169 8.88 -15.53 -11.61
CA LEU A 169 8.90 -15.50 -10.14
C LEU A 169 8.75 -16.90 -9.52
N PHE A 170 8.48 -17.92 -10.32
CA PHE A 170 8.45 -19.31 -9.89
C PHE A 170 9.85 -19.76 -9.40
N PRO A 171 9.98 -20.51 -8.28
CA PRO A 171 8.96 -21.25 -7.53
C PRO A 171 8.29 -20.47 -6.38
N TYR A 172 8.44 -19.14 -6.34
CA TYR A 172 7.84 -18.27 -5.30
C TYR A 172 8.34 -18.51 -3.87
N ASP A 173 9.59 -18.96 -3.72
CA ASP A 173 10.25 -19.20 -2.43
C ASP A 173 10.71 -17.90 -1.74
N PHE A 174 9.74 -17.06 -1.38
CA PHE A 174 9.98 -15.76 -0.77
C PHE A 174 10.69 -15.86 0.58
N VAL A 175 11.63 -14.94 0.80
CA VAL A 175 12.35 -14.75 2.06
C VAL A 175 11.37 -14.29 3.15
N THR A 176 11.36 -15.00 4.27
CA THR A 176 10.42 -14.74 5.38
C THR A 176 11.07 -14.05 6.59
N SER A 177 12.41 -13.99 6.61
CA SER A 177 13.17 -13.34 7.68
C SER A 177 14.36 -12.53 7.15
N ILE A 178 14.81 -11.55 7.92
CA ILE A 178 15.99 -10.73 7.57
C ILE A 178 17.27 -11.55 7.63
N ALA A 179 17.32 -12.55 8.51
CA ALA A 179 18.43 -13.50 8.57
C ALA A 179 18.57 -14.26 7.23
N GLU A 180 17.46 -14.75 6.67
CA GLU A 180 17.44 -15.36 5.33
C GLU A 180 17.83 -14.35 4.23
N LEU A 181 17.34 -13.10 4.29
CA LEU A 181 17.69 -12.08 3.31
C LEU A 181 19.18 -11.75 3.33
N LYS A 182 19.77 -11.62 4.52
CA LYS A 182 21.20 -11.38 4.70
C LYS A 182 22.03 -12.57 4.25
N PHE A 183 21.60 -13.79 4.60
CA PHE A 183 22.26 -15.01 4.14
C PHE A 183 22.27 -15.06 2.61
N LYS A 184 21.12 -14.76 1.99
CA LYS A 184 20.98 -14.65 0.54
C LYS A 184 21.84 -13.54 -0.06
N LEU A 185 21.83 -12.32 0.48
CA LEU A 185 22.65 -11.22 -0.06
C LEU A 185 24.15 -11.46 0.11
N ALA A 186 24.56 -12.22 1.13
CA ALA A 186 25.97 -12.55 1.37
C ALA A 186 26.47 -13.74 0.52
N HIS A 187 25.61 -14.72 0.22
CA HIS A 187 26.00 -15.97 -0.47
C HIS A 187 25.32 -16.17 -1.84
N GLY A 188 24.40 -15.29 -2.20
CA GLY A 188 23.61 -15.35 -3.43
C GLY A 188 24.33 -14.74 -4.62
N SER A 189 23.69 -14.85 -5.78
CA SER A 189 24.23 -14.36 -7.06
C SER A 189 23.66 -13.00 -7.48
N ASP A 190 22.98 -12.31 -6.54
CA ASP A 190 22.35 -11.01 -6.77
C ASP A 190 23.42 -9.94 -7.04
N SER A 191 23.33 -9.24 -8.16
CA SER A 191 24.31 -8.23 -8.54
C SER A 191 23.69 -7.11 -9.40
N LEU A 192 23.99 -5.85 -9.05
CA LEU A 192 23.51 -4.68 -9.81
C LEU A 192 24.05 -4.71 -11.26
N LEU A 193 25.28 -5.20 -11.42
CA LEU A 193 25.94 -5.48 -12.69
C LEU A 193 26.44 -6.92 -12.65
N MET A 194 26.28 -7.65 -13.76
CA MET A 194 26.59 -9.08 -13.82
C MET A 194 28.01 -9.35 -13.31
N SER A 195 28.17 -10.24 -12.33
CA SER A 195 29.49 -10.62 -11.81
C SER A 195 30.34 -11.20 -12.94
N TYR A 196 31.41 -10.49 -13.28
CA TYR A 196 32.34 -10.87 -14.35
C TYR A 196 32.94 -12.27 -14.14
N ALA A 197 33.10 -12.69 -12.88
CA ALA A 197 33.68 -13.97 -12.49
C ALA A 197 32.78 -15.18 -12.84
N THR A 198 31.45 -15.05 -12.73
CA THR A 198 30.51 -16.18 -12.96
C THR A 198 30.32 -16.47 -14.45
N CYS A 199 30.39 -15.44 -15.29
CA CYS A 199 30.22 -15.57 -16.74
C CYS A 199 31.51 -16.08 -17.42
N GLN A 200 32.68 -15.87 -16.80
CA GLN A 200 33.99 -16.31 -17.32
C GLN A 200 34.17 -17.84 -17.36
N ALA A 201 33.49 -18.58 -16.48
CA ALA A 201 33.59 -20.03 -16.39
C ALA A 201 32.85 -20.76 -17.54
N ASN A 202 31.81 -20.16 -18.13
CA ASN A 202 31.01 -20.74 -19.23
C ASN A 202 30.33 -19.65 -20.09
N ASN A 203 31.11 -18.96 -20.93
CA ASN A 203 30.64 -17.85 -21.80
C ASN A 203 29.38 -18.19 -22.63
N TRP A 204 29.25 -19.44 -23.10
CA TRP A 204 28.13 -19.88 -23.96
C TRP A 204 26.79 -19.94 -23.23
N GLN A 205 26.77 -20.37 -21.96
CA GLN A 205 25.54 -20.47 -21.17
C GLN A 205 24.99 -19.07 -20.82
N CYS A 206 25.91 -18.14 -20.53
CA CYS A 206 25.61 -16.77 -20.18
C CYS A 206 25.01 -15.99 -21.37
N GLY A 207 25.61 -16.11 -22.56
CA GLY A 207 25.08 -15.52 -23.80
C GLY A 207 23.74 -16.13 -24.21
N PHE A 208 23.58 -17.45 -24.04
CA PHE A 208 22.33 -18.15 -24.33
C PHE A 208 21.17 -17.71 -23.43
N LYS A 209 21.42 -17.47 -22.13
CA LYS A 209 20.42 -16.94 -21.18
C LYS A 209 19.88 -15.57 -21.64
N ILE A 210 20.76 -14.63 -21.94
CA ILE A 210 20.39 -13.28 -22.39
C ILE A 210 19.60 -13.35 -23.72
N PHE A 211 20.07 -14.18 -24.66
CA PHE A 211 19.37 -14.40 -25.93
C PHE A 211 17.95 -14.93 -25.69
N LEU A 212 17.79 -15.91 -24.80
CA LEU A 212 16.51 -16.53 -24.50
C LEU A 212 15.55 -15.53 -23.82
N GLU A 213 16.03 -14.69 -22.90
CA GLU A 213 15.24 -13.59 -22.32
C GLU A 213 14.74 -12.59 -23.37
N ILE A 214 15.61 -12.18 -24.31
CA ILE A 214 15.24 -11.29 -25.42
C ILE A 214 14.21 -11.97 -26.33
N ALA A 215 14.45 -13.24 -26.68
CA ALA A 215 13.58 -14.01 -27.57
C ALA A 215 12.18 -14.22 -26.98
N LEU A 216 12.09 -14.51 -25.67
CA LEU A 216 10.81 -14.68 -24.97
C LEU A 216 9.97 -13.39 -24.90
N LEU A 217 10.58 -12.22 -25.00
CA LEU A 217 9.85 -10.95 -24.92
C LEU A 217 9.61 -10.26 -26.27
N LEU A 218 10.22 -10.79 -27.34
CA LEU A 218 10.00 -10.35 -28.70
C LEU A 218 8.51 -10.44 -29.12
N PRO A 219 7.77 -11.54 -28.86
CA PRO A 219 6.34 -11.62 -29.18
C PRO A 219 5.51 -10.55 -28.47
N LEU A 220 5.82 -10.27 -27.20
CA LEU A 220 5.15 -9.22 -26.44
C LEU A 220 5.39 -7.83 -27.05
N GLY A 221 6.63 -7.55 -27.47
CA GLY A 221 6.97 -6.35 -28.24
C GLY A 221 6.24 -6.27 -29.57
N PHE A 222 6.13 -7.38 -30.30
CA PHE A 222 5.41 -7.45 -31.56
C PHE A 222 3.92 -7.10 -31.40
N LEU A 223 3.28 -7.63 -30.34
CA LEU A 223 1.91 -7.28 -29.96
C LEU A 223 1.77 -5.80 -29.57
N CYS A 224 2.75 -5.24 -28.83
CA CYS A 224 2.75 -3.81 -28.49
C CYS A 224 2.85 -2.92 -29.74
N GLY A 225 3.61 -3.37 -30.75
CA GLY A 225 3.69 -2.73 -32.05
C GLY A 225 2.34 -2.69 -32.77
N TYR A 226 1.51 -3.72 -32.62
CA TYR A 226 0.19 -3.80 -33.26
C TYR A 226 -0.80 -2.74 -32.76
N LEU A 227 -0.64 -2.24 -31.53
CA LEU A 227 -1.55 -1.25 -30.93
C LEU A 227 -1.50 0.12 -31.64
N PRO A 228 -2.62 0.85 -31.78
CA PRO A 228 -2.72 2.09 -32.56
C PRO A 228 -2.13 3.34 -31.85
N TYR A 229 -1.03 3.18 -31.10
CA TYR A 229 -0.38 4.30 -30.42
C TYR A 229 0.61 5.02 -31.33
N ARG A 230 0.79 6.33 -31.14
CA ARG A 230 1.70 7.16 -31.97
C ARG A 230 3.18 7.01 -31.58
N ARG A 231 3.48 6.48 -30.38
CA ARG A 231 4.84 6.28 -29.82
C ARG A 231 5.04 4.84 -29.31
N ARG A 232 4.78 3.87 -30.19
CA ARG A 232 4.74 2.43 -29.84
C ARG A 232 6.07 1.94 -29.26
N LEU A 233 7.18 2.33 -29.88
CA LEU A 233 8.52 1.93 -29.43
C LEU A 233 8.85 2.46 -28.04
N THR A 234 8.54 3.72 -27.73
CA THR A 234 8.80 4.29 -26.40
C THR A 234 7.97 3.60 -25.32
N LEU A 235 6.68 3.33 -25.59
CA LEU A 235 5.81 2.61 -24.65
C LEU A 235 6.27 1.17 -24.42
N ALA A 236 6.73 0.50 -25.48
CA ALA A 236 7.29 -0.85 -25.40
C ALA A 236 8.59 -0.91 -24.58
N LEU A 237 9.50 0.05 -24.79
CA LEU A 237 10.74 0.16 -24.00
C LEU A 237 10.42 0.44 -22.52
N LEU A 238 9.48 1.34 -22.24
CA LEU A 238 9.05 1.63 -20.86
C LEU A 238 8.36 0.42 -20.22
N LEU A 239 7.53 -0.32 -20.96
CA LEU A 239 6.93 -1.55 -20.48
C LEU A 239 8.01 -2.55 -20.09
N GLY A 240 9.03 -2.76 -20.95
CA GLY A 240 10.13 -3.65 -20.64
C GLY A 240 11.04 -3.20 -19.50
N LEU A 241 11.28 -1.90 -19.39
CA LEU A 241 11.97 -1.33 -18.23
C LEU A 241 11.19 -1.58 -16.93
N SER A 242 9.88 -1.28 -16.92
CA SER A 242 9.03 -1.42 -15.74
C SER A 242 8.84 -2.89 -15.34
N LEU A 243 8.61 -3.77 -16.31
CA LEU A 243 8.49 -5.20 -16.08
C LEU A 243 9.81 -5.80 -15.60
N GLY A 244 10.92 -5.38 -16.20
CA GLY A 244 12.27 -5.78 -15.78
C GLY A 244 12.56 -5.34 -14.35
N LEU A 245 12.37 -4.07 -14.02
CA LEU A 245 12.56 -3.56 -12.66
C LEU A 245 11.68 -4.30 -11.65
N PHE A 246 10.40 -4.52 -11.97
CA PHE A 246 9.49 -5.23 -11.08
C PHE A 246 9.96 -6.67 -10.79
N ILE A 247 10.32 -7.42 -11.84
CA ILE A 247 10.79 -8.80 -11.71
C ILE A 247 12.11 -8.84 -10.94
N GLU A 248 13.10 -8.02 -11.32
CA GLU A 248 14.43 -8.05 -10.68
C GLU A 248 14.38 -7.64 -9.21
N VAL A 249 13.61 -6.60 -8.86
CA VAL A 249 13.41 -6.21 -7.45
C VAL A 249 12.75 -7.33 -6.67
N THR A 250 11.76 -8.00 -7.26
CA THR A 250 11.06 -9.10 -6.60
C THR A 250 11.95 -10.34 -6.46
N GLN A 251 12.82 -10.62 -7.44
CA GLN A 251 13.76 -11.74 -7.39
C GLN A 251 14.79 -11.61 -6.26
N VAL A 252 15.15 -10.40 -5.84
CA VAL A 252 16.00 -10.20 -4.64
C VAL A 252 15.36 -10.84 -3.40
N PHE A 253 14.04 -10.87 -3.32
CA PHE A 253 13.29 -11.47 -2.21
C PHE A 253 12.95 -12.95 -2.39
N LEU A 254 13.39 -13.61 -3.46
CA LEU A 254 13.22 -15.05 -3.68
C LEU A 254 14.52 -15.79 -3.35
N LEU A 255 14.50 -16.84 -2.53
CA LEU A 255 15.72 -17.57 -2.14
C LEU A 255 16.47 -18.16 -3.34
N SER A 256 15.74 -18.73 -4.31
CA SER A 256 16.26 -19.26 -5.57
C SER A 256 16.48 -18.21 -6.66
N GLY A 257 15.96 -16.98 -6.47
CA GLY A 257 16.02 -15.90 -7.44
C GLY A 257 17.41 -15.28 -7.56
N SER A 258 17.78 -14.88 -8.78
CA SER A 258 19.04 -14.18 -9.07
C SER A 258 18.76 -12.80 -9.68
N GLY A 259 18.70 -11.77 -8.84
CA GLY A 259 18.51 -10.38 -9.26
C GLY A 259 19.72 -9.85 -10.03
N GLN A 260 19.54 -9.54 -11.31
CA GLN A 260 20.57 -9.07 -12.24
C GLN A 260 20.10 -7.82 -12.98
N GLY A 261 20.77 -6.68 -12.75
CA GLY A 261 20.42 -5.42 -13.43
C GLY A 261 20.46 -5.50 -14.96
N LEU A 262 21.29 -6.39 -15.53
CA LEU A 262 21.36 -6.64 -16.97
C LEU A 262 20.06 -7.23 -17.54
N SER A 263 19.34 -8.04 -16.75
CA SER A 263 18.07 -8.61 -17.17
C SER A 263 16.96 -7.55 -17.26
N VAL A 264 17.10 -6.38 -16.63
CA VAL A 264 16.21 -5.23 -16.91
C VAL A 264 16.41 -4.74 -18.36
N ILE A 265 17.68 -4.65 -18.77
CA ILE A 265 18.06 -4.17 -20.10
C ILE A 265 17.70 -5.19 -21.18
N SER A 266 17.98 -6.48 -20.97
CA SER A 266 17.62 -7.55 -21.92
C SER A 266 16.11 -7.57 -22.19
N ARG A 267 15.28 -7.45 -21.15
CA ARG A 267 13.83 -7.41 -21.27
C ARG A 267 13.31 -6.15 -21.98
N MET A 268 13.91 -5.00 -21.67
CA MET A 268 13.66 -3.75 -22.41
C MET A 268 14.00 -3.90 -23.90
N ILE A 269 15.15 -4.50 -24.21
CA ILE A 269 15.59 -4.75 -25.59
C ILE A 269 14.64 -5.73 -26.29
N GLY A 270 14.24 -6.84 -25.65
CA GLY A 270 13.32 -7.82 -26.25
C GLY A 270 12.00 -7.21 -26.71
N ILE A 271 11.34 -6.44 -25.84
CA ILE A 271 10.06 -5.78 -26.17
C ILE A 271 10.29 -4.64 -27.20
N GLY A 272 11.38 -3.88 -27.06
CA GLY A 272 11.76 -2.85 -28.02
C GLY A 272 12.02 -3.39 -29.43
N LEU A 273 12.80 -4.47 -29.52
CA LEU A 273 13.14 -5.17 -30.76
C LEU A 273 11.88 -5.76 -31.41
N GLY A 274 11.01 -6.42 -30.64
CA GLY A 274 9.73 -6.93 -31.15
C GLY A 274 8.84 -5.82 -31.74
N THR A 275 8.80 -4.66 -31.09
CA THR A 275 8.04 -3.49 -31.56
C THR A 275 8.64 -2.90 -32.83
N TYR A 276 9.97 -2.86 -32.92
CA TYR A 276 10.68 -2.45 -34.13
C TYR A 276 10.46 -3.43 -35.29
N LEU A 277 10.52 -4.74 -35.02
CA LEU A 277 10.26 -5.78 -36.01
C LEU A 277 8.84 -5.70 -36.55
N TRP A 278 7.84 -5.34 -35.73
CA TRP A 278 6.48 -5.07 -36.21
C TRP A 278 6.43 -3.91 -37.23
N SER A 279 7.20 -2.84 -37.01
CA SER A 279 7.24 -1.71 -37.97
C SER A 279 7.84 -2.11 -39.32
N ARG A 280 8.78 -3.05 -39.33
CA ARG A 280 9.33 -3.66 -40.55
C ARG A 280 8.39 -4.69 -41.15
N PHE A 281 7.68 -5.45 -40.32
CA PHE A 281 6.69 -6.44 -40.74
C PHE A 281 5.56 -5.82 -41.56
N GLN A 282 5.10 -4.60 -41.20
CA GLN A 282 4.12 -3.86 -42.01
C GLN A 282 4.60 -3.50 -43.43
N SER A 283 5.91 -3.44 -43.65
CA SER A 283 6.52 -3.14 -44.96
C SER A 283 6.86 -4.40 -45.77
N LEU A 284 6.71 -5.59 -45.19
CA LEU A 284 7.04 -6.86 -45.83
C LEU A 284 5.81 -7.47 -46.51
N ASP A 285 6.01 -8.03 -47.70
CA ASP A 285 5.02 -8.89 -48.35
C ASP A 285 4.99 -10.25 -47.63
N ILE A 286 3.97 -10.42 -46.77
CA ILE A 286 3.76 -11.62 -45.95
C ILE A 286 3.64 -12.87 -46.82
N ALA A 287 2.96 -12.78 -47.97
CA ALA A 287 2.76 -13.92 -48.86
C ALA A 287 4.08 -14.37 -49.52
N ASN A 288 4.93 -13.42 -49.89
CA ASN A 288 6.24 -13.73 -50.45
C ASN A 288 7.16 -14.36 -49.38
N THR A 289 7.20 -13.77 -48.18
CA THR A 289 8.03 -14.22 -47.05
C THR A 289 7.67 -15.63 -46.59
N LEU A 290 6.38 -15.94 -46.41
CA LEU A 290 5.91 -17.29 -46.09
C LEU A 290 6.24 -18.28 -47.20
N GLY A 291 6.23 -17.86 -48.46
CA GLY A 291 6.68 -18.69 -49.58
C GLY A 291 8.18 -18.99 -49.58
N ILE A 292 9.02 -18.07 -49.12
CA ILE A 292 10.46 -18.32 -48.93
C ILE A 292 10.65 -19.32 -47.78
N LEU A 293 9.99 -19.11 -46.65
CA LEU A 293 10.06 -20.04 -45.50
C LEU A 293 9.58 -21.44 -45.87
N LYS A 294 8.50 -21.55 -46.66
CA LYS A 294 8.02 -22.84 -47.18
C LYS A 294 9.04 -23.55 -48.08
N ARG A 295 9.80 -22.81 -48.89
CA ARG A 295 10.89 -23.36 -49.72
C ARG A 295 12.11 -23.79 -48.89
N LEU A 296 12.34 -23.14 -47.74
CA LEU A 296 13.40 -23.48 -46.80
C LEU A 296 13.04 -24.63 -45.85
N LEU A 297 11.75 -24.97 -45.74
CA LEU A 297 11.25 -26.06 -44.90
C LEU A 297 12.02 -27.40 -45.04
N PRO A 298 12.33 -27.92 -46.26
CA PRO A 298 13.13 -29.14 -46.40
C PRO A 298 14.56 -29.03 -45.87
N LEU A 299 15.12 -27.81 -45.74
CA LEU A 299 16.41 -27.58 -45.08
C LEU A 299 16.26 -27.45 -43.55
N MET A 300 15.14 -26.88 -43.09
CA MET A 300 14.88 -26.68 -41.65
C MET A 300 14.53 -27.97 -40.92
N ILE A 301 13.82 -28.90 -41.57
CA ILE A 301 13.38 -30.16 -40.94
C ILE A 301 14.57 -31.03 -40.48
N PRO A 302 15.60 -31.31 -41.30
CA PRO A 302 16.76 -32.09 -40.87
C PRO A 302 17.54 -31.42 -39.73
N VAL A 303 17.69 -30.10 -39.79
CA VAL A 303 18.36 -29.33 -38.72
C VAL A 303 17.57 -29.42 -37.41
N TYR A 304 16.24 -29.28 -37.49
CA TYR A 304 15.36 -29.45 -36.33
C TYR A 304 15.45 -30.86 -35.75
N LEU A 305 15.39 -31.90 -36.57
CA LEU A 305 15.52 -33.29 -36.11
C LEU A 305 16.86 -33.53 -35.43
N LEU A 306 17.95 -32.97 -35.96
CA LEU A 306 19.27 -33.04 -35.34
C LEU A 306 19.29 -32.32 -33.98
N VAL A 307 18.68 -31.14 -33.88
CA VAL A 307 18.53 -30.41 -32.59
C VAL A 307 17.68 -31.22 -31.60
N LEU A 308 16.60 -31.84 -32.06
CA LEU A 308 15.70 -32.65 -31.25
C LEU A 308 16.42 -33.88 -30.67
N ILE A 309 17.19 -34.59 -31.50
CA ILE A 309 18.05 -35.72 -31.10
C ILE A 309 19.15 -35.26 -30.14
N ALA A 310 19.85 -34.16 -30.46
CA ALA A 310 20.91 -33.60 -29.64
C ALA A 310 20.41 -33.16 -28.25
N ALA A 311 19.26 -32.46 -28.19
CA ALA A 311 18.68 -31.95 -26.95
C ALA A 311 18.21 -33.07 -26.02
N ASN A 312 17.80 -34.22 -26.57
CA ASN A 312 17.45 -35.41 -25.79
C ASN A 312 18.66 -36.25 -25.36
N GLY A 313 19.87 -35.86 -25.78
CA GLY A 313 21.13 -36.42 -25.30
C GLY A 313 21.71 -37.55 -26.14
N GLU A 314 21.02 -38.02 -27.18
CA GLU A 314 21.41 -39.18 -28.00
C GLU A 314 22.81 -39.08 -28.62
N LEU A 315 23.32 -37.86 -28.87
CA LEU A 315 24.66 -37.60 -29.40
C LEU A 315 25.76 -37.51 -28.33
N THR A 316 25.39 -37.41 -27.06
CA THR A 316 26.30 -37.09 -25.94
C THR A 316 26.38 -38.18 -24.89
N SER A 317 25.33 -38.97 -24.73
CA SER A 317 25.24 -40.05 -23.74
C SER A 317 25.76 -41.37 -24.29
N GLN A 318 26.32 -42.19 -23.40
CA GLN A 318 26.76 -43.55 -23.72
C GLN A 318 25.56 -44.46 -24.00
N TRP A 319 25.64 -45.21 -25.11
CA TRP A 319 24.63 -46.17 -25.51
C TRP A 319 24.82 -47.51 -24.80
N LEU A 320 23.74 -48.04 -24.24
CA LEU A 320 23.67 -49.32 -23.55
C LEU A 320 23.40 -50.46 -24.54
N MET A 321 23.84 -51.66 -24.16
CA MET A 321 23.48 -52.91 -24.85
C MET A 321 21.98 -53.23 -24.69
N LEU A 322 21.45 -54.15 -25.49
CA LEU A 322 20.02 -54.46 -25.54
C LEU A 322 19.46 -54.99 -24.20
N GLN A 323 20.19 -55.85 -23.48
CA GLN A 323 19.69 -56.47 -22.24
C GLN A 323 19.44 -55.42 -21.12
N PRO A 324 20.40 -54.53 -20.78
CA PRO A 324 20.15 -53.45 -19.81
C PRO A 324 19.04 -52.48 -20.21
N ALA A 325 18.81 -52.28 -21.51
CA ALA A 325 17.73 -51.42 -22.00
C ALA A 325 16.34 -52.06 -21.81
N LEU A 326 16.24 -53.39 -21.95
CA LEU A 326 15.00 -54.14 -21.68
C LEU A 326 14.70 -54.23 -20.18
N ASP A 327 15.72 -54.37 -19.33
CA ASP A 327 15.54 -54.34 -17.87
C ASP A 327 15.00 -52.97 -17.42
N ARG A 328 15.46 -51.87 -18.04
CA ARG A 328 14.91 -50.53 -17.75
C ARG A 328 13.45 -50.37 -18.14
N LEU A 329 12.93 -51.13 -19.11
CA LEU A 329 11.54 -51.07 -19.52
C LEU A 329 10.60 -51.56 -18.40
N THR A 330 11.04 -52.52 -17.57
CA THR A 330 10.24 -53.03 -16.44
C THR A 330 10.14 -52.04 -15.29
N ASP A 331 11.07 -51.08 -15.22
CA ASP A 331 11.14 -50.04 -14.19
C ASP A 331 10.37 -48.76 -14.60
N ILE A 332 9.73 -48.73 -15.77
CA ILE A 332 8.96 -47.58 -16.24
C ILE A 332 7.56 -47.56 -15.63
N HIS A 333 7.22 -46.43 -15.02
CA HIS A 333 5.87 -46.13 -14.58
C HIS A 333 5.12 -45.35 -15.67
N PHE A 334 4.05 -45.95 -16.19
CA PHE A 334 3.21 -45.36 -17.25
C PHE A 334 2.15 -44.38 -16.74
N LEU A 335 2.08 -44.19 -15.41
CA LEU A 335 1.10 -43.29 -14.81
C LEU A 335 1.42 -41.84 -15.22
N PRO A 336 0.45 -41.08 -15.78
CA PRO A 336 0.70 -39.69 -16.19
C PRO A 336 1.29 -38.82 -15.07
N LEU A 337 2.30 -38.01 -15.39
CA LEU A 337 2.95 -37.10 -14.44
C LEU A 337 3.61 -37.79 -13.23
N TYR A 338 3.80 -39.12 -13.23
CA TYR A 338 4.45 -39.84 -12.14
C TYR A 338 5.85 -39.28 -11.83
N TYR A 339 6.67 -39.06 -12.87
CA TYR A 339 8.02 -38.54 -12.69
C TYR A 339 8.07 -37.07 -12.27
N PHE A 340 7.02 -36.30 -12.56
CA PHE A 340 6.92 -34.90 -12.14
C PHE A 340 6.79 -34.78 -10.61
N TYR A 341 6.14 -35.76 -9.97
CA TYR A 341 5.98 -35.81 -8.51
C TYR A 341 7.31 -36.02 -7.77
N TYR A 342 8.23 -36.82 -8.31
CA TYR A 342 9.50 -37.14 -7.66
C TYR A 342 10.62 -36.12 -7.96
N THR A 343 10.28 -35.02 -8.62
CA THR A 343 11.23 -33.94 -8.93
C THR A 343 10.78 -32.66 -8.26
N SER A 344 11.72 -31.73 -8.00
CA SER A 344 11.35 -30.38 -7.55
C SER A 344 10.43 -29.71 -8.56
N GLU A 345 9.58 -28.80 -8.10
CA GLU A 345 8.61 -28.08 -8.90
C GLU A 345 9.29 -27.27 -10.02
N ALA A 346 10.49 -26.73 -9.75
CA ALA A 346 11.34 -26.04 -10.74
C ALA A 346 11.85 -26.98 -11.85
N ALA A 347 12.28 -28.19 -11.50
CA ALA A 347 12.68 -29.21 -12.46
C ALA A 347 11.49 -29.68 -13.32
N ALA A 348 10.33 -29.87 -12.69
CA ALA A 348 9.09 -30.22 -13.38
C ALA A 348 8.67 -29.14 -14.40
N LEU A 349 8.70 -27.85 -13.99
CA LEU A 349 8.36 -26.74 -14.88
C LEU A 349 9.36 -26.59 -16.04
N THR A 350 10.67 -26.69 -15.76
CA THR A 350 11.69 -26.62 -16.82
C THR A 350 11.58 -27.79 -17.80
N SER A 351 11.27 -29.00 -17.32
CA SER A 351 10.96 -30.15 -18.16
C SER A 351 9.76 -29.87 -19.09
N LEU A 352 8.66 -29.34 -18.53
CA LEU A 352 7.48 -28.96 -19.31
C LEU A 352 7.80 -27.90 -20.38
N LEU A 353 8.56 -26.85 -20.02
CA LEU A 353 8.96 -25.80 -20.96
C LEU A 353 9.88 -26.32 -22.07
N ASN A 354 10.77 -27.26 -21.75
CA ASN A 354 11.62 -27.92 -22.74
C ASN A 354 10.77 -28.74 -23.73
N ILE A 355 9.77 -29.49 -23.26
CA ILE A 355 8.85 -30.23 -24.13
C ILE A 355 8.07 -29.27 -25.03
N ILE A 356 7.55 -28.17 -24.46
CA ILE A 356 6.87 -27.13 -25.26
C ILE A 356 7.82 -26.61 -26.35
N GLY A 357 9.05 -26.22 -26.00
CA GLY A 357 10.03 -25.71 -26.95
C GLY A 357 10.44 -26.70 -28.04
N LEU A 358 10.62 -27.98 -27.69
CA LEU A 358 11.06 -29.03 -28.62
C LEU A 358 9.96 -29.46 -29.59
N TYR A 359 8.70 -29.53 -29.18
CA TYR A 359 7.60 -30.05 -30.01
C TYR A 359 6.73 -28.95 -30.64
N PHE A 360 6.82 -27.69 -30.18
CA PHE A 360 6.15 -26.54 -30.81
C PHE A 360 6.46 -26.37 -32.32
N PRO A 361 7.70 -26.55 -32.80
CA PRO A 361 8.05 -26.42 -34.22
C PRO A 361 7.29 -27.37 -35.15
N ILE A 362 6.86 -28.55 -34.67
CA ILE A 362 6.10 -29.51 -35.49
C ILE A 362 4.77 -28.90 -35.94
N GLY A 363 4.06 -28.23 -35.03
CA GLY A 363 2.82 -27.50 -35.35
C GLY A 363 3.05 -26.38 -36.36
N LEU A 364 4.15 -25.63 -36.21
CA LEU A 364 4.56 -24.56 -37.13
C LEU A 364 4.91 -25.09 -38.52
N PHE A 365 5.68 -26.18 -38.62
CA PHE A 365 6.09 -26.78 -39.89
C PHE A 365 4.90 -27.37 -40.65
N CYS A 366 4.01 -28.08 -39.95
CA CYS A 366 2.76 -28.58 -40.52
C CYS A 366 1.92 -27.42 -41.07
N TRP A 367 1.81 -26.32 -40.33
CA TRP A 367 1.09 -25.12 -40.79
C TRP A 367 1.75 -24.44 -42.00
N LEU A 368 3.08 -24.26 -41.99
CA LEU A 368 3.84 -23.71 -43.12
C LEU A 368 3.73 -24.60 -44.38
N SER A 369 3.60 -25.92 -44.21
CA SER A 369 3.44 -26.86 -45.32
C SER A 369 2.07 -26.74 -46.01
N THR A 370 1.02 -26.43 -45.24
CA THR A 370 -0.37 -26.37 -45.72
C THR A 370 -0.81 -24.98 -46.18
N ILE A 371 -0.05 -23.92 -45.87
CA ILE A 371 -0.41 -22.56 -46.28
C ILE A 371 -0.29 -22.37 -47.80
N ASN A 372 -1.30 -21.73 -48.40
CA ASN A 372 -1.35 -21.42 -49.83
C ASN A 372 -1.10 -19.92 -50.06
N ARG A 373 -0.24 -19.58 -51.04
CA ARG A 373 0.15 -18.20 -51.36
C ARG A 373 -1.03 -17.32 -51.79
N ASN A 374 -2.07 -17.91 -52.38
CA ASN A 374 -3.19 -17.18 -52.98
C ASN A 374 -4.41 -17.03 -52.06
N ASP A 375 -4.46 -17.74 -50.92
CA ASP A 375 -5.57 -17.67 -49.97
C ASP A 375 -5.07 -17.87 -48.53
N LEU A 376 -4.66 -16.78 -47.87
CA LEU A 376 -4.26 -16.77 -46.46
C LEU A 376 -5.45 -16.88 -45.50
N GLN A 377 -6.69 -16.77 -45.99
CA GLN A 377 -7.89 -16.80 -45.14
C GLN A 377 -8.45 -18.22 -44.96
N ARG A 378 -8.10 -19.16 -45.85
CA ARG A 378 -8.49 -20.58 -45.75
C ARG A 378 -7.35 -21.53 -46.18
N PRO A 379 -6.34 -21.78 -45.31
CA PRO A 379 -5.34 -22.82 -45.59
C PRO A 379 -6.01 -24.20 -45.68
N LEU A 380 -5.49 -25.09 -46.54
CA LEU A 380 -5.98 -26.47 -46.64
C LEU A 380 -5.74 -27.17 -45.29
N THR A 381 -6.80 -27.63 -44.62
CA THR A 381 -6.69 -28.03 -43.21
C THR A 381 -6.32 -29.49 -43.02
N LEU A 382 -5.08 -29.77 -42.62
CA LEU A 382 -4.81 -30.98 -41.84
C LEU A 382 -5.62 -30.88 -40.53
N HIS A 383 -6.28 -31.95 -40.11
CA HIS A 383 -6.95 -31.97 -38.81
C HIS A 383 -5.88 -31.91 -37.70
N TRP A 384 -6.07 -31.05 -36.69
CA TRP A 384 -5.13 -30.86 -35.57
C TRP A 384 -4.73 -32.18 -34.88
N PHE A 385 -5.62 -33.18 -34.91
CA PHE A 385 -5.39 -34.50 -34.34
C PHE A 385 -4.22 -35.22 -35.02
N TYR A 386 -4.11 -35.15 -36.36
CA TYR A 386 -3.02 -35.79 -37.09
C TYR A 386 -1.67 -35.11 -36.84
N VAL A 387 -1.67 -33.78 -36.64
CA VAL A 387 -0.47 -33.03 -36.27
C VAL A 387 0.01 -33.41 -34.87
N GLY A 388 -0.94 -33.51 -33.91
CA GLY A 388 -0.64 -34.03 -32.58
C GLY A 388 -0.14 -35.47 -32.63
N LEU A 389 -0.77 -36.33 -33.43
CA LEU A 389 -0.40 -37.74 -33.57
C LEU A 389 1.04 -37.88 -34.11
N LEU A 390 1.41 -37.08 -35.11
CA LEU A 390 2.77 -37.04 -35.64
C LEU A 390 3.80 -36.71 -34.55
N ALA A 391 3.52 -35.68 -33.73
CA ALA A 391 4.39 -35.30 -32.62
C ALA A 391 4.45 -36.38 -31.53
N GLY A 392 3.31 -36.99 -31.19
CA GLY A 392 3.25 -38.09 -30.23
C GLY A 392 4.03 -39.32 -30.69
N LEU A 393 3.94 -39.70 -31.97
CA LEU A 393 4.72 -40.80 -32.54
C LEU A 393 6.22 -40.48 -32.57
N LEU A 394 6.61 -39.24 -32.89
CA LEU A 394 8.00 -38.81 -32.84
C LEU A 394 8.54 -38.81 -31.40
N ALA A 395 7.74 -38.34 -30.44
CA ALA A 395 8.07 -38.40 -29.02
C ALA A 395 8.20 -39.85 -28.53
N LEU A 396 7.30 -40.75 -28.97
CA LEU A 396 7.39 -42.17 -28.66
C LEU A 396 8.72 -42.77 -29.14
N LEU A 397 9.17 -42.42 -30.34
CA LEU A 397 10.48 -42.86 -30.86
C LEU A 397 11.64 -42.36 -29.98
N ILE A 398 11.61 -41.07 -29.59
CA ILE A 398 12.65 -40.47 -28.74
C ILE A 398 12.65 -41.07 -27.34
N GLU A 399 11.49 -41.22 -26.70
CA GLU A 399 11.38 -41.83 -25.37
C GLU A 399 11.80 -43.30 -25.40
N THR A 400 11.49 -44.02 -26.49
CA THR A 400 11.99 -45.39 -26.70
C THR A 400 13.51 -45.40 -26.86
N GLY A 401 14.08 -44.42 -27.57
CA GLY A 401 15.53 -44.24 -27.72
C GLY A 401 16.25 -44.04 -26.37
N LYS A 402 15.62 -43.32 -25.43
CA LYS A 402 16.17 -43.10 -24.08
C LYS A 402 16.37 -44.36 -23.26
N LEU A 403 15.67 -45.47 -23.57
CA LEU A 403 15.93 -46.78 -22.93
C LEU A 403 17.38 -47.21 -23.12
N PHE A 404 17.98 -46.84 -24.25
CA PHE A 404 19.35 -47.18 -24.61
C PHE A 404 20.39 -46.17 -24.11
N LEU A 405 20.00 -45.09 -23.42
CA LEU A 405 20.93 -44.04 -23.01
C LEU A 405 21.25 -44.12 -21.51
N ALA A 406 22.52 -44.31 -21.15
CA ALA A 406 22.92 -44.55 -19.76
C ALA A 406 22.50 -43.45 -18.78
N SER A 407 22.55 -42.18 -19.20
CA SER A 407 22.31 -40.99 -18.36
C SER A 407 20.92 -40.36 -18.50
N LYS A 408 19.99 -40.99 -19.24
CA LYS A 408 18.63 -40.48 -19.46
C LYS A 408 17.59 -41.53 -19.05
N HIS A 409 16.43 -41.03 -18.61
CA HIS A 409 15.28 -41.84 -18.23
C HIS A 409 14.09 -41.53 -19.15
N PRO A 410 13.37 -42.54 -19.69
CA PRO A 410 12.16 -42.31 -20.48
C PRO A 410 10.99 -41.82 -19.62
N ASP A 411 10.23 -40.85 -20.12
CA ASP A 411 8.99 -40.37 -19.49
C ASP A 411 7.81 -40.51 -20.45
N PRO A 412 6.88 -41.46 -20.21
CA PRO A 412 5.67 -41.65 -21.01
C PRO A 412 4.79 -40.39 -21.09
N SER A 413 4.90 -39.47 -20.13
CA SER A 413 4.13 -38.23 -20.12
C SER A 413 4.49 -37.31 -21.29
N ASN A 414 5.73 -37.39 -21.79
CA ASN A 414 6.21 -36.56 -22.90
C ASN A 414 5.46 -36.85 -24.20
N ILE A 415 4.91 -38.06 -24.36
CA ILE A 415 4.21 -38.50 -25.59
C ILE A 415 2.91 -37.70 -25.76
N TRP A 416 2.06 -37.67 -24.74
CA TRP A 416 0.78 -36.95 -24.82
C TRP A 416 0.98 -35.45 -24.65
N LEU A 417 2.03 -35.00 -23.93
CA LEU A 417 2.40 -33.58 -23.89
C LEU A 417 2.84 -33.07 -25.27
N ALA A 418 3.69 -33.82 -25.98
CA ALA A 418 4.09 -33.50 -27.36
C ALA A 418 2.88 -33.42 -28.31
N PHE A 419 1.93 -34.36 -28.17
CA PHE A 419 0.67 -34.34 -28.90
C PHE A 419 -0.09 -33.03 -28.69
N ILE A 420 -0.30 -32.63 -27.43
CA ILE A 420 -1.05 -31.41 -27.08
C ILE A 420 -0.31 -30.18 -27.59
N VAL A 421 1.01 -30.09 -27.39
CA VAL A 421 1.84 -28.95 -27.80
C VAL A 421 1.78 -28.74 -29.31
N ALA A 422 1.98 -29.79 -30.12
CA ALA A 422 1.98 -29.65 -31.57
C ALA A 422 0.58 -29.34 -32.11
N ALA A 423 -0.47 -29.97 -31.56
CA ALA A 423 -1.86 -29.71 -31.94
C ALA A 423 -2.28 -28.27 -31.63
N THR A 424 -1.97 -27.77 -30.43
CA THR A 424 -2.30 -26.40 -30.01
C THR A 424 -1.47 -25.37 -30.77
N SER A 425 -0.18 -25.62 -31.01
CA SER A 425 0.68 -24.79 -31.87
C SER A 425 0.09 -24.64 -33.28
N TYR A 426 -0.32 -25.75 -33.91
CA TYR A 426 -0.94 -25.74 -35.23
C TYR A 426 -2.29 -24.99 -35.26
N GLN A 427 -3.14 -25.18 -34.25
CA GLN A 427 -4.40 -24.42 -34.14
C GLN A 427 -4.15 -22.93 -33.95
N PHE A 428 -3.20 -22.56 -33.09
CA PHE A 428 -2.82 -21.17 -32.87
C PHE A 428 -2.32 -20.51 -34.15
N MET A 429 -1.45 -21.20 -34.91
CA MET A 429 -0.94 -20.70 -36.18
C MET A 429 -2.03 -20.57 -37.26
N ASN A 430 -3.09 -21.38 -37.24
CA ASN A 430 -4.25 -21.20 -38.12
C ASN A 430 -5.09 -19.95 -37.78
N ILE A 431 -5.11 -19.55 -36.50
CA ILE A 431 -5.85 -18.36 -36.06
C ILE A 431 -5.01 -17.09 -36.32
N LEU A 432 -3.69 -17.16 -36.20
CA LEU A 432 -2.79 -16.01 -36.24
C LEU A 432 -2.93 -15.11 -37.51
N PRO A 433 -3.07 -15.63 -38.75
CA PRO A 433 -3.28 -14.81 -39.94
C PRO A 433 -4.54 -13.97 -39.89
N THR A 434 -5.61 -14.47 -39.26
CA THR A 434 -6.86 -13.71 -39.10
C THR A 434 -6.66 -12.47 -38.22
N TRP A 435 -5.69 -12.49 -37.31
CA TRP A 435 -5.31 -11.34 -36.47
C TRP A 435 -4.49 -10.29 -37.27
N LEU A 436 -3.75 -10.75 -38.29
CA LEU A 436 -2.74 -9.95 -39.00
C LEU A 436 -3.26 -9.29 -40.29
N ILE A 437 -4.26 -9.88 -40.97
CA ILE A 437 -4.60 -9.52 -42.37
C ILE A 437 -5.83 -8.61 -42.52
N ASP A 438 -6.78 -8.57 -41.56
CA ASP A 438 -7.99 -7.75 -41.71
C ASP A 438 -8.27 -6.84 -40.49
N PRO A 439 -7.72 -5.61 -40.45
CA PRO A 439 -7.97 -4.64 -39.39
C PRO A 439 -9.29 -3.84 -39.58
N GLN A 440 -10.11 -4.15 -40.59
CA GLN A 440 -11.19 -3.27 -41.08
C GLN A 440 -12.59 -3.89 -41.18
N LYS A 441 -12.85 -5.12 -40.72
CA LYS A 441 -14.25 -5.53 -40.51
C LYS A 441 -14.84 -4.77 -39.31
N PRO A 442 -15.83 -3.88 -39.50
CA PRO A 442 -16.60 -3.36 -38.38
C PRO A 442 -17.37 -4.54 -37.79
N SER A 443 -16.94 -5.07 -36.65
CA SER A 443 -17.89 -5.73 -35.76
C SER A 443 -18.99 -4.71 -35.49
N ASN A 444 -20.26 -5.06 -35.67
CA ASN A 444 -21.41 -4.22 -35.36
C ASN A 444 -21.19 -3.52 -34.01
N THR A 445 -20.62 -2.34 -34.09
CA THR A 445 -20.52 -1.40 -33.00
C THR A 445 -21.96 -1.04 -32.75
N ILE A 446 -22.40 -1.24 -31.53
CA ILE A 446 -23.53 -0.49 -30.98
C ILE A 446 -23.26 0.97 -31.39
N ASN A 447 -24.06 1.47 -32.33
CA ASN A 447 -23.96 2.83 -32.83
C ASN A 447 -24.00 3.75 -31.63
N THR A 448 -22.85 4.31 -31.31
CA THR A 448 -22.76 5.55 -30.55
C THR A 448 -22.43 6.56 -31.63
N ASP A 449 -23.44 7.36 -31.97
CA ASP A 449 -23.37 8.35 -33.02
C ASP A 449 -22.11 9.22 -32.87
N PRO A 450 -21.48 9.66 -33.98
CA PRO A 450 -20.37 10.57 -33.91
C PRO A 450 -20.84 11.89 -33.28
N ILE A 451 -20.35 12.17 -32.08
CA ILE A 451 -20.55 13.45 -31.41
C ILE A 451 -19.94 14.53 -32.30
N SER A 452 -20.83 15.32 -32.90
CA SER A 452 -20.55 16.55 -33.62
C SER A 452 -19.57 17.43 -32.83
N THR A 453 -18.54 17.91 -33.51
CA THR A 453 -17.63 18.96 -33.02
C THR A 453 -18.41 20.12 -32.40
N PRO A 454 -18.25 20.39 -31.10
CA PRO A 454 -18.84 21.56 -30.47
C PRO A 454 -17.92 22.75 -30.74
N THR A 455 -18.30 23.52 -31.75
CA THR A 455 -17.98 24.94 -31.83
C THR A 455 -18.57 25.68 -30.61
N GLN A 456 -17.76 26.58 -30.07
CA GLN A 456 -18.11 27.68 -29.15
C GLN A 456 -18.44 27.32 -27.69
N ILE A 457 -17.50 27.75 -26.83
CA ILE A 457 -17.62 27.90 -25.38
C ILE A 457 -18.90 28.67 -25.05
N SER A 458 -19.86 27.99 -24.42
CA SER A 458 -21.01 28.62 -23.77
C SER A 458 -20.74 28.77 -22.26
N PRO A 459 -21.26 29.84 -21.62
CA PRO A 459 -20.85 30.25 -20.28
C PRO A 459 -21.34 29.29 -19.18
N LEU A 460 -20.75 29.43 -17.99
CA LEU A 460 -21.09 28.72 -16.75
C LEU A 460 -22.62 28.50 -16.62
N VAL A 461 -23.06 27.25 -16.77
CA VAL A 461 -24.40 26.85 -16.35
C VAL A 461 -24.45 26.95 -14.82
N SER A 462 -25.08 28.00 -14.31
CA SER A 462 -25.43 28.12 -12.89
C SER A 462 -26.40 27.01 -12.53
N LEU A 463 -25.93 26.00 -11.81
CA LEU A 463 -26.75 24.92 -11.27
C LEU A 463 -27.83 25.48 -10.31
N PRO A 464 -29.00 24.81 -10.19
CA PRO A 464 -30.21 25.37 -9.59
C PRO A 464 -30.05 25.72 -8.10
N THR A 465 -30.62 26.86 -7.71
CA THR A 465 -30.85 27.26 -6.32
C THR A 465 -31.84 26.30 -5.68
N PHE A 466 -31.42 25.53 -4.67
CA PHE A 466 -32.31 24.66 -3.91
C PHE A 466 -33.01 25.46 -2.81
N ALA A 467 -34.25 25.12 -2.50
CA ALA A 467 -34.92 25.62 -1.30
C ALA A 467 -34.32 24.96 -0.04
N ASP A 468 -34.05 25.78 0.97
CA ASP A 468 -33.49 25.33 2.25
C ASP A 468 -34.55 24.64 3.12
N ASP A 469 -34.14 23.58 3.82
CA ASP A 469 -34.94 22.97 4.88
C ASP A 469 -34.68 23.68 6.21
N LYS A 470 -35.64 24.54 6.62
CA LYS A 470 -35.55 25.34 7.84
C LYS A 470 -35.38 24.51 9.12
N ARG A 471 -35.74 23.23 9.14
CA ARG A 471 -35.63 22.37 10.34
C ARG A 471 -34.18 22.20 10.81
N TRP A 472 -33.23 22.19 9.87
CA TRP A 472 -31.80 22.02 10.17
C TRP A 472 -31.13 23.29 10.73
N ARG A 473 -31.83 24.44 10.73
CA ARG A 473 -31.34 25.65 11.38
C ARG A 473 -31.22 25.49 12.90
N ILE A 474 -32.00 24.61 13.52
CA ILE A 474 -31.86 24.31 14.95
C ILE A 474 -30.49 23.70 15.23
N VAL A 475 -30.06 22.72 14.43
CA VAL A 475 -28.72 22.11 14.53
C VAL A 475 -27.64 23.16 14.30
N SER A 476 -27.81 24.04 13.29
CA SER A 476 -26.90 25.15 13.05
C SER A 476 -26.78 26.08 14.26
N LEU A 477 -27.90 26.46 14.90
CA LEU A 477 -27.91 27.31 16.09
C LEU A 477 -27.20 26.63 17.28
N LEU A 478 -27.40 25.33 17.48
CA LEU A 478 -26.70 24.56 18.52
C LEU A 478 -25.19 24.52 18.29
N LEU A 479 -24.76 24.36 17.03
CA LEU A 479 -23.35 24.41 16.67
C LEU A 479 -22.76 25.81 16.91
N TRP A 480 -23.49 26.87 16.54
CA TRP A 480 -23.07 28.25 16.82
C TRP A 480 -23.00 28.56 18.32
N SER A 481 -23.93 28.05 19.13
CA SER A 481 -23.85 28.20 20.59
C SER A 481 -22.65 27.47 21.16
N LEU A 482 -22.35 26.26 20.67
CA LEU A 482 -21.17 25.51 21.10
C LEU A 482 -19.88 26.26 20.74
N ILE A 483 -19.80 26.81 19.52
CA ILE A 483 -18.66 27.64 19.08
C ILE A 483 -18.51 28.87 19.99
N MET A 484 -19.60 29.55 20.35
CA MET A 484 -19.51 30.74 21.22
C MET A 484 -19.07 30.41 22.64
N VAL A 485 -19.58 29.32 23.23
CA VAL A 485 -19.15 28.86 24.57
C VAL A 485 -17.67 28.48 24.57
N THR A 486 -17.23 27.73 23.56
CA THR A 486 -15.84 27.28 23.46
C THR A 486 -14.86 28.42 23.16
N ILE A 487 -15.27 29.45 22.39
CA ILE A 487 -14.46 30.67 22.22
C ILE A 487 -14.34 31.43 23.54
N PHE A 488 -15.42 31.57 24.30
CA PHE A 488 -15.40 32.30 25.57
C PHE A 488 -14.44 31.68 26.58
N ASP A 489 -14.37 30.36 26.58
CA ASP A 489 -13.50 29.55 27.44
C ASP A 489 -12.09 29.31 26.84
N TYR A 490 -11.79 29.79 25.63
CA TYR A 490 -10.51 29.47 24.99
C TYR A 490 -9.34 30.25 25.63
N PRO A 491 -8.23 29.57 26.01
CA PRO A 491 -7.18 30.16 26.85
C PRO A 491 -6.36 31.23 26.12
N VAL A 492 -6.15 31.12 24.81
CA VAL A 492 -5.19 31.96 24.09
C VAL A 492 -5.89 32.89 23.11
N ALA A 493 -5.90 34.19 23.39
CA ALA A 493 -6.42 35.23 22.48
C ALA A 493 -7.82 34.90 21.89
N PRO A 494 -8.84 34.64 22.72
CA PRO A 494 -10.17 34.19 22.26
C PRO A 494 -10.84 35.16 21.27
N LEU A 495 -10.61 36.48 21.43
CA LEU A 495 -11.10 37.50 20.50
C LEU A 495 -10.51 37.36 19.08
N ALA A 496 -9.22 37.02 18.97
CA ALA A 496 -8.57 36.82 17.68
C ALA A 496 -9.10 35.56 16.99
N LEU A 497 -9.31 34.48 17.75
CA LEU A 497 -9.93 33.26 17.25
C LEU A 497 -11.38 33.50 16.80
N GLY A 498 -12.16 34.25 17.59
CA GLY A 498 -13.52 34.65 17.23
C GLY A 498 -13.59 35.51 15.96
N ALA A 499 -12.70 36.50 15.84
CA ALA A 499 -12.59 37.33 14.63
C ALA A 499 -12.20 36.50 13.39
N PHE A 500 -11.27 35.56 13.54
CA PHE A 500 -10.90 34.62 12.49
C PHE A 500 -12.07 33.74 12.05
N LEU A 501 -12.81 33.13 13.00
CA LEU A 501 -13.94 32.27 12.70
C LEU A 501 -15.10 33.05 12.04
N LEU A 502 -15.32 34.30 12.44
CA LEU A 502 -16.27 35.20 11.77
C LEU A 502 -15.83 35.54 10.34
N GLY A 503 -14.53 35.83 10.15
CA GLY A 503 -13.93 36.00 8.82
C GLY A 503 -14.08 34.75 7.94
N TYR A 504 -13.90 33.56 8.52
CA TYR A 504 -14.10 32.30 7.80
C TYR A 504 -15.57 32.05 7.47
N ALA A 505 -16.49 32.30 8.41
CA ALA A 505 -17.92 32.16 8.19
C ALA A 505 -18.43 33.09 7.07
N THR A 506 -17.97 34.35 7.05
CA THR A 506 -18.28 35.30 5.98
C THR A 506 -17.68 34.85 4.64
N LEU A 507 -16.46 34.28 4.63
CA LEU A 507 -15.84 33.71 3.43
C LEU A 507 -16.63 32.52 2.87
N ILE A 508 -17.12 31.60 3.71
CA ILE A 508 -17.97 30.49 3.26
C ILE A 508 -19.32 31.02 2.75
N ALA A 509 -19.90 32.04 3.40
CA ALA A 509 -21.13 32.67 2.94
C ALA A 509 -20.99 33.28 1.55
N TYR A 510 -19.85 33.91 1.25
CA TYR A 510 -19.57 34.49 -0.06
C TYR A 510 -19.17 33.44 -1.11
N LYS A 511 -18.32 32.48 -0.72
CA LYS A 511 -17.81 31.40 -1.59
C LYS A 511 -17.99 30.06 -0.88
N PRO A 512 -19.13 29.36 -1.07
CA PRO A 512 -19.41 28.13 -0.33
C PRO A 512 -18.39 27.01 -0.54
N TYR A 513 -17.62 27.01 -1.63
CA TYR A 513 -16.55 26.02 -1.86
C TYR A 513 -15.26 26.29 -1.09
N SER A 514 -15.13 27.43 -0.40
CA SER A 514 -13.88 27.85 0.26
C SER A 514 -13.40 26.88 1.34
N TRP A 515 -14.31 26.17 2.02
CA TRP A 515 -13.94 25.16 3.02
C TRP A 515 -13.07 24.04 2.45
N LEU A 516 -13.21 23.71 1.15
CA LEU A 516 -12.33 22.74 0.49
C LEU A 516 -10.88 23.24 0.43
N ILE A 517 -10.66 24.56 0.44
CA ILE A 517 -9.32 25.15 0.50
C ILE A 517 -8.89 25.28 1.96
N VAL A 518 -9.75 25.86 2.80
CA VAL A 518 -9.41 26.24 4.18
C VAL A 518 -9.15 25.03 5.07
N ILE A 519 -10.00 23.99 5.03
CA ILE A 519 -9.83 22.82 5.90
C ILE A 519 -8.48 22.12 5.63
N PRO A 520 -8.13 21.72 4.39
CA PRO A 520 -6.85 21.06 4.14
C PRO A 520 -5.63 21.98 4.34
N ALA A 521 -5.79 23.29 4.15
CA ALA A 521 -4.72 24.26 4.36
C ALA A 521 -4.39 24.47 5.85
N LEU A 522 -5.42 24.57 6.69
CA LEU A 522 -5.24 24.83 8.12
C LEU A 522 -5.01 23.57 8.95
N LEU A 523 -5.36 22.39 8.42
CA LEU A 523 -5.21 21.10 9.11
C LEU A 523 -3.83 20.90 9.77
N PRO A 524 -2.70 21.16 9.09
CA PRO A 524 -1.39 21.02 9.71
C PRO A 524 -0.83 22.33 10.29
N ILE A 525 -1.49 23.48 10.08
CA ILE A 525 -0.98 24.80 10.50
C ILE A 525 -1.58 25.23 11.84
N MET A 526 -2.86 24.97 12.03
CA MET A 526 -3.65 25.48 13.14
C MET A 526 -3.65 24.45 14.28
N ASP A 527 -2.47 24.15 14.83
CA ASP A 527 -2.24 23.16 15.89
C ASP A 527 -1.56 23.79 17.10
N PHE A 528 -2.36 24.47 17.93
CA PHE A 528 -1.88 25.34 19.00
C PHE A 528 -1.84 24.69 20.38
N ALA A 529 -2.02 23.37 20.47
CA ALA A 529 -1.90 22.62 21.72
C ALA A 529 -0.63 22.95 22.55
N PRO A 530 0.55 23.23 21.97
CA PRO A 530 1.74 23.60 22.77
C PRO A 530 1.59 24.89 23.56
N TRP A 531 0.70 25.80 23.14
CA TRP A 531 0.42 27.06 23.84
C TRP A 531 -0.89 27.04 24.63
N THR A 532 -1.87 26.24 24.19
CA THR A 532 -3.20 26.19 24.81
C THR A 532 -3.33 25.09 25.86
N GLY A 533 -2.52 24.03 25.77
CA GLY A 533 -2.71 22.80 26.56
C GLY A 533 -3.88 21.91 26.08
N ARG A 534 -4.63 22.33 25.06
CA ARG A 534 -5.86 21.65 24.59
C ARG A 534 -5.58 20.79 23.35
N PHE A 535 -5.71 19.47 23.48
CA PHE A 535 -5.49 18.51 22.37
C PHE A 535 -6.65 17.51 22.15
N PHE A 536 -7.66 17.49 23.03
CA PHE A 536 -8.89 16.70 22.83
C PHE A 536 -9.89 17.41 21.92
N PHE A 537 -10.14 18.69 22.22
CA PHE A 537 -10.99 19.58 21.44
C PHE A 537 -10.24 20.90 21.24
N ASP A 538 -9.89 21.20 20.00
CA ASP A 538 -8.95 22.27 19.65
C ASP A 538 -9.59 23.32 18.72
N GLU A 539 -8.84 24.36 18.41
CA GLU A 539 -9.28 25.44 17.52
C GLU A 539 -9.61 24.96 16.10
N PHE A 540 -8.97 23.89 15.61
CA PHE A 540 -9.25 23.35 14.28
C PHE A 540 -10.62 22.64 14.25
N ASP A 541 -11.04 22.02 15.35
CA ASP A 541 -12.40 21.51 15.50
C ASP A 541 -13.44 22.64 15.32
N LEU A 542 -13.18 23.87 15.81
CA LEU A 542 -14.06 25.02 15.61
C LEU A 542 -14.20 25.44 14.14
N VAL A 543 -13.16 25.26 13.34
CA VAL A 543 -13.20 25.49 11.88
C VAL A 543 -14.14 24.48 11.21
N ILE A 544 -14.08 23.21 11.63
CA ILE A 544 -14.99 22.16 11.15
C ILE A 544 -16.41 22.47 11.59
N LEU A 545 -16.64 22.80 12.86
CA LEU A 545 -17.96 23.17 13.38
C LEU A 545 -18.54 24.39 12.65
N THR A 546 -17.74 25.41 12.37
CA THR A 546 -18.16 26.59 11.60
C THR A 546 -18.63 26.19 10.19
N THR A 547 -17.90 25.27 9.56
CA THR A 547 -18.28 24.71 8.25
C THR A 547 -19.61 23.96 8.34
N LEU A 548 -19.76 23.09 9.33
CA LEU A 548 -20.99 22.33 9.55
C LEU A 548 -22.18 23.25 9.86
N ALA A 549 -22.00 24.23 10.74
CA ALA A 549 -23.03 25.20 11.13
C ALA A 549 -23.56 25.96 9.91
N PHE A 550 -22.66 26.44 9.04
CA PHE A 550 -23.05 27.10 7.79
C PHE A 550 -23.87 26.18 6.86
N TYR A 551 -23.40 24.94 6.68
CA TYR A 551 -24.03 24.01 5.74
C TYR A 551 -25.33 23.39 6.27
N PHE A 552 -25.49 23.24 7.58
CA PHE A 552 -26.77 22.86 8.19
C PHE A 552 -27.81 23.99 8.08
N TRP A 553 -27.39 25.25 8.12
CA TRP A 553 -28.29 26.39 7.89
C TRP A 553 -28.87 26.40 6.47
N HIS A 554 -28.05 26.01 5.49
CA HIS A 554 -28.37 26.00 4.05
C HIS A 554 -28.61 24.57 3.51
N LYS A 555 -29.11 23.66 4.35
CA LYS A 555 -29.31 22.26 3.94
C LYS A 555 -30.44 22.15 2.91
N PRO A 556 -30.22 21.52 1.75
CA PRO A 556 -31.25 21.42 0.71
C PRO A 556 -32.42 20.51 1.14
N LYS A 557 -33.66 20.92 0.83
CA LYS A 557 -34.88 20.17 1.17
C LYS A 557 -35.05 18.86 0.39
N LEU A 558 -34.56 18.80 -0.84
CA LEU A 558 -34.64 17.61 -1.69
C LEU A 558 -33.47 16.66 -1.43
N ALA A 559 -33.78 15.41 -1.11
CA ALA A 559 -32.79 14.34 -1.00
C ALA A 559 -32.11 14.10 -2.35
N GLN A 560 -30.77 14.21 -2.37
CA GLN A 560 -30.00 14.18 -3.60
C GLN A 560 -29.23 12.87 -3.76
N ARG A 561 -29.56 12.04 -4.78
CA ARG A 561 -28.59 11.08 -5.34
C ARG A 561 -27.89 10.18 -4.30
N SER A 562 -26.79 9.58 -4.67
CA SER A 562 -25.55 9.63 -3.88
C SER A 562 -24.47 9.59 -4.94
N LEU A 563 -23.36 10.30 -4.75
CA LEU A 563 -22.24 10.15 -5.68
C LEU A 563 -21.46 8.87 -5.41
N LEU A 564 -21.68 8.25 -4.25
CA LEU A 564 -21.09 6.97 -3.89
C LEU A 564 -21.78 5.83 -4.64
N THR A 565 -21.01 4.79 -4.90
CA THR A 565 -21.55 3.54 -5.46
C THR A 565 -22.28 2.75 -4.39
N LEU A 566 -23.22 1.87 -4.75
CA LEU A 566 -23.89 1.01 -3.78
C LEU A 566 -22.89 0.17 -2.95
N PRO A 567 -21.85 -0.47 -3.54
CA PRO A 567 -20.79 -1.11 -2.74
C PRO A 567 -20.08 -0.15 -1.78
N SER A 568 -19.78 1.07 -2.21
CA SER A 568 -19.15 2.08 -1.36
C SER A 568 -20.03 2.45 -0.18
N ILE A 569 -21.33 2.61 -0.38
CA ILE A 569 -22.29 2.90 0.69
C ILE A 569 -22.35 1.73 1.68
N ILE A 570 -22.50 0.50 1.19
CA ILE A 570 -22.58 -0.69 2.06
C ILE A 570 -21.32 -0.82 2.92
N LEU A 571 -20.14 -0.78 2.30
CA LEU A 571 -18.88 -0.93 3.03
C LEU A 571 -18.63 0.24 3.99
N LEU A 572 -18.94 1.48 3.60
CA LEU A 572 -18.81 2.62 4.50
C LEU A 572 -19.77 2.53 5.68
N THR A 573 -21.00 2.06 5.46
CA THR A 573 -21.96 1.83 6.55
C THR A 573 -21.46 0.76 7.50
N ILE A 574 -21.00 -0.39 6.99
CA ILE A 574 -20.44 -1.47 7.81
C ILE A 574 -19.23 -0.96 8.60
N PHE A 575 -18.29 -0.31 7.93
CA PHE A 575 -17.10 0.26 8.59
C PHE A 575 -17.49 1.27 9.67
N THR A 576 -18.47 2.15 9.40
CA THR A 576 -18.95 3.14 10.38
C THR A 576 -19.58 2.47 11.60
N LEU A 577 -20.35 1.41 11.41
CA LEU A 577 -20.94 0.64 12.52
C LEU A 577 -19.86 -0.03 13.36
N LEU A 578 -18.88 -0.69 12.72
CA LEU A 578 -17.76 -1.33 13.41
C LEU A 578 -16.87 -0.32 14.15
N TYR A 579 -16.58 0.81 13.50
CA TYR A 579 -15.87 1.93 14.12
C TYR A 579 -16.62 2.48 15.33
N GLY A 580 -17.95 2.59 15.25
CA GLY A 580 -18.81 3.00 16.36
C GLY A 580 -18.80 1.99 17.52
N ILE A 581 -18.82 0.69 17.23
CA ILE A 581 -18.69 -0.36 18.26
C ILE A 581 -17.33 -0.24 18.96
N SER A 582 -16.24 -0.12 18.20
CA SER A 582 -14.89 0.05 18.75
C SER A 582 -14.75 1.35 19.55
N LEU A 583 -15.31 2.46 19.07
CA LEU A 583 -15.37 3.73 19.82
C LEU A 583 -16.07 3.54 21.17
N LEU A 584 -17.25 2.91 21.17
CA LEU A 584 -18.01 2.64 22.39
C LEU A 584 -17.25 1.71 23.35
N ARG A 585 -16.55 0.70 22.84
CA ARG A 585 -15.70 -0.17 23.68
C ARG A 585 -14.57 0.60 24.34
N GLY A 586 -13.88 1.47 23.62
CA GLY A 586 -12.82 2.31 24.20
C GLY A 586 -13.36 3.30 25.24
N LEU A 587 -14.56 3.84 24.98
CA LEU A 587 -15.23 4.81 25.83
C LEU A 587 -15.83 4.19 27.11
N LEU A 588 -16.16 2.89 27.11
CA LEU A 588 -16.78 2.22 28.23
C LEU A 588 -15.75 1.54 29.17
N PRO A 589 -16.04 1.43 30.48
CA PRO A 589 -17.13 2.10 31.19
C PRO A 589 -17.00 3.64 31.16
N LEU A 590 -18.14 4.34 31.20
CA LEU A 590 -18.14 5.80 31.28
C LEU A 590 -17.53 6.23 32.62
N ALA A 591 -16.36 6.84 32.56
CA ALA A 591 -15.71 7.43 33.73
C ALA A 591 -16.40 8.75 34.13
N ASP A 592 -16.31 9.09 35.41
CA ASP A 592 -16.81 10.37 35.92
C ASP A 592 -16.08 11.54 35.25
N ILE A 593 -16.84 12.58 34.87
CA ILE A 593 -16.27 13.78 34.26
C ILE A 593 -15.61 14.63 35.35
N ASN A 594 -14.30 14.70 35.31
CA ASN A 594 -13.43 15.42 36.23
C ASN A 594 -12.35 16.23 35.47
N ALA A 595 -11.46 16.89 36.21
CA ALA A 595 -10.37 17.72 35.65
C ALA A 595 -9.40 16.95 34.74
N ASN A 596 -9.38 15.61 34.80
CA ASN A 596 -8.45 14.75 34.05
C ASN A 596 -9.09 14.07 32.82
N SER A 597 -10.39 14.30 32.62
CA SER A 597 -11.18 13.56 31.63
C SER A 597 -10.77 13.85 30.20
N PHE A 598 -10.48 15.12 29.87
CA PHE A 598 -10.23 15.61 28.50
C PHE A 598 -8.82 16.15 28.27
N ASN A 599 -7.87 15.76 29.11
CA ASN A 599 -6.47 16.17 29.00
C ASN A 599 -5.49 15.02 29.28
N HIS A 600 -5.97 13.77 29.41
CA HIS A 600 -5.14 12.63 29.77
C HIS A 600 -5.33 11.46 28.79
N TYR A 601 -4.23 10.85 28.35
CA TYR A 601 -4.27 9.75 27.37
C TYR A 601 -4.79 8.43 27.94
N TYR A 602 -4.66 8.21 29.25
CA TYR A 602 -5.19 7.00 29.91
C TYR A 602 -6.70 7.11 30.20
N SER A 603 -7.31 8.27 29.98
CA SER A 603 -8.76 8.47 30.12
C SER A 603 -9.54 7.65 29.09
N HIS A 604 -10.68 7.09 29.48
CA HIS A 604 -11.62 6.46 28.53
C HIS A 604 -12.08 7.42 27.42
N PHE A 605 -12.12 8.72 27.71
CA PHE A 605 -12.48 9.73 26.71
C PHE A 605 -11.42 9.90 25.62
N ASN A 606 -10.20 9.34 25.77
CA ASN A 606 -9.21 9.31 24.68
C ASN A 606 -9.76 8.61 23.43
N SER A 607 -10.73 7.70 23.59
CA SER A 607 -11.50 7.13 22.48
C SER A 607 -12.21 8.19 21.63
N LEU A 608 -12.76 9.24 22.25
CA LEU A 608 -13.37 10.37 21.53
C LEU A 608 -12.33 11.20 20.78
N ARG A 609 -11.16 11.44 21.39
CA ARG A 609 -10.05 12.16 20.75
C ARG A 609 -9.63 11.44 19.47
N VAL A 610 -9.31 10.15 19.55
CA VAL A 610 -8.90 9.35 18.39
C VAL A 610 -10.05 9.20 17.38
N GLY A 611 -11.27 8.98 17.88
CA GLY A 611 -12.49 8.81 17.12
C GLY A 611 -12.91 10.02 16.27
N LYS A 612 -12.64 11.25 16.75
CA LYS A 612 -13.17 12.48 16.13
C LYS A 612 -12.72 12.68 14.69
N GLY A 613 -11.52 12.22 14.32
CA GLY A 613 -10.98 12.38 12.97
C GLY A 613 -11.88 11.75 11.91
N TYR A 614 -12.31 10.51 12.12
CA TYR A 614 -13.25 9.83 11.23
C TYR A 614 -14.65 10.46 11.29
N LEU A 615 -15.15 10.77 12.50
CA LEU A 615 -16.47 11.38 12.70
C LEU A 615 -16.60 12.73 11.97
N TRP A 616 -15.59 13.59 12.05
CA TRP A 616 -15.55 14.85 11.31
C TRP A 616 -15.56 14.63 9.80
N SER A 617 -14.79 13.66 9.30
CA SER A 617 -14.79 13.33 7.89
C SER A 617 -16.19 12.90 7.43
N LEU A 618 -16.87 12.07 8.23
CA LEU A 618 -18.20 11.53 7.93
C LEU A 618 -19.27 12.63 7.93
N LEU A 619 -19.19 13.58 8.87
CA LEU A 619 -20.09 14.74 8.93
C LEU A 619 -19.88 15.69 7.74
N LEU A 620 -18.65 15.80 7.22
CA LEU A 620 -18.34 16.60 6.03
C LEU A 620 -18.74 15.90 4.72
N LEU A 621 -18.87 14.57 4.69
CA LEU A 621 -19.13 13.79 3.47
C LEU A 621 -20.40 14.22 2.68
N PRO A 622 -21.57 14.46 3.28
CA PRO A 622 -22.74 14.96 2.56
C PRO A 622 -22.48 16.32 1.88
N PHE A 623 -21.75 17.20 2.55
CA PHE A 623 -21.41 18.53 2.05
C PHE A 623 -20.29 18.50 1.00
N LEU A 624 -19.37 17.55 1.12
CA LEU A 624 -18.41 17.21 0.07
C LEU A 624 -19.14 16.82 -1.21
N GLN A 625 -20.10 15.90 -1.11
CA GLN A 625 -20.92 15.48 -2.27
C GLN A 625 -21.70 16.65 -2.87
N LEU A 626 -22.30 17.50 -2.04
CA LEU A 626 -23.01 18.70 -2.48
C LEU A 626 -22.08 19.66 -3.24
N THR A 627 -20.89 19.92 -2.70
CA THR A 627 -19.91 20.83 -3.28
C THR A 627 -19.34 20.28 -4.59
N VAL A 628 -19.02 18.99 -4.65
CA VAL A 628 -18.55 18.31 -5.88
C VAL A 628 -19.61 18.31 -6.99
N ARG A 629 -20.90 18.22 -6.63
CA ARG A 629 -21.99 18.38 -7.61
C ARG A 629 -22.08 19.80 -8.13
N ARG A 630 -22.03 20.78 -7.23
CA ARG A 630 -22.27 22.19 -7.54
C ARG A 630 -21.09 22.85 -8.26
N TYR A 631 -19.85 22.44 -7.98
CA TYR A 631 -18.66 23.10 -8.50
C TYR A 631 -17.78 22.12 -9.27
N ARG A 632 -17.63 22.34 -10.59
CA ARG A 632 -16.76 21.55 -11.47
C ARG A 632 -15.34 21.41 -10.93
N ASN A 633 -14.83 22.50 -10.35
CA ASN A 633 -13.46 22.62 -9.88
C ASN A 633 -13.27 22.23 -8.41
N ALA A 634 -14.24 21.56 -7.77
CA ALA A 634 -14.15 21.17 -6.35
C ALA A 634 -12.86 20.40 -6.02
N TYR A 635 -12.44 19.46 -6.88
CA TYR A 635 -11.19 18.72 -6.71
C TYR A 635 -9.95 19.64 -6.76
N TYR A 636 -9.96 20.68 -7.61
CA TYR A 636 -8.87 21.67 -7.66
C TYR A 636 -8.86 22.54 -6.41
N TYR A 637 -10.02 22.98 -5.91
CA TYR A 637 -10.11 23.74 -4.66
C TYR A 637 -9.54 22.95 -3.49
N PHE A 638 -9.93 21.68 -3.35
CA PHE A 638 -9.36 20.78 -2.35
C PHE A 638 -7.83 20.69 -2.47
N SER A 639 -7.36 20.53 -3.69
CA SER A 639 -5.93 20.42 -3.98
C SER A 639 -5.13 21.69 -3.71
N TYR A 640 -5.71 22.87 -3.96
CA TYR A 640 -5.08 24.13 -3.57
C TYR A 640 -4.98 24.26 -2.06
N GLY A 641 -5.98 23.78 -1.32
CA GLY A 641 -5.89 23.64 0.14
C GLY A 641 -4.72 22.76 0.56
N MET A 642 -4.59 21.58 -0.05
CA MET A 642 -3.48 20.64 0.21
C MET A 642 -2.11 21.28 -0.06
N LEU A 643 -1.97 22.02 -1.16
CA LEU A 643 -0.73 22.70 -1.53
C LEU A 643 -0.40 23.87 -0.58
N LEU A 644 -1.40 24.61 -0.12
CA LEU A 644 -1.21 25.67 0.87
C LEU A 644 -0.77 25.09 2.23
N GLY A 645 -1.41 24.00 2.68
CA GLY A 645 -1.01 23.30 3.89
C GLY A 645 0.42 22.75 3.79
N LEU A 646 0.76 22.11 2.66
CA LEU A 646 2.11 21.60 2.39
C LEU A 646 3.15 22.72 2.39
N ALA A 647 2.86 23.84 1.71
CA ALA A 647 3.75 25.00 1.70
C ALA A 647 3.93 25.58 3.11
N GLY A 648 2.85 25.65 3.91
CA GLY A 648 2.89 26.10 5.30
C GLY A 648 3.79 25.22 6.17
N VAL A 649 3.56 23.90 6.17
CA VAL A 649 4.40 22.94 6.91
C VAL A 649 5.85 23.02 6.46
N SER A 650 6.10 23.09 5.16
CA SER A 650 7.46 23.13 4.63
C SER A 650 8.18 24.43 5.02
N LEU A 651 7.46 25.56 5.04
CA LEU A 651 7.98 26.84 5.53
C LEU A 651 8.34 26.79 7.01
N PHE A 652 7.43 26.29 7.85
CA PHE A 652 7.69 26.18 9.30
C PHE A 652 8.82 25.19 9.61
N ALA A 653 8.94 24.09 8.86
CA ALA A 653 10.08 23.18 8.97
C ALA A 653 11.42 23.84 8.64
N VAL A 654 11.46 24.70 7.62
CA VAL A 654 12.65 25.50 7.27
C VAL A 654 12.97 26.50 8.38
N ILE A 655 11.96 27.19 8.93
CA ILE A 655 12.13 28.13 10.05
C ILE A 655 12.66 27.39 11.28
N GLU A 656 12.08 26.25 11.62
CA GLU A 656 12.50 25.42 12.75
C GLU A 656 13.98 25.00 12.62
N ARG A 657 14.37 24.51 11.44
CA ARG A 657 15.78 24.17 11.13
C ARG A 657 16.71 25.37 11.28
N LEU A 658 16.31 26.55 10.78
CA LEU A 658 17.07 27.80 10.91
C LEU A 658 17.24 28.23 12.37
N VAL A 659 16.21 28.03 13.21
CA VAL A 659 16.18 28.47 14.60
C VAL A 659 17.00 27.56 15.51
N PHE A 660 16.88 26.23 15.33
CA PHE A 660 17.47 25.28 16.27
C PHE A 660 18.88 24.81 15.88
N VAL A 661 19.14 24.64 14.58
CA VAL A 661 20.40 24.05 14.12
C VAL A 661 21.02 24.88 12.99
N SER A 662 20.67 24.56 11.75
CA SER A 662 21.06 25.24 10.51
C SER A 662 20.35 24.53 9.35
N LEU A 663 20.26 25.16 8.17
CA LEU A 663 19.71 24.51 6.99
C LEU A 663 20.60 23.38 6.43
N PHE A 664 21.91 23.49 6.61
CA PHE A 664 22.89 22.61 5.98
C PHE A 664 23.67 21.74 6.98
N ASP A 665 23.32 21.82 8.27
CA ASP A 665 23.85 20.88 9.25
C ASP A 665 23.03 19.58 9.21
N PHE A 666 23.68 18.53 8.73
CA PHE A 666 23.12 17.17 8.66
C PHE A 666 23.75 16.19 9.66
N ASN A 667 24.59 16.68 10.57
CA ASN A 667 25.30 15.87 11.55
C ASN A 667 24.69 15.93 12.94
N SER A 668 24.04 17.05 13.28
CA SER A 668 23.33 17.21 14.55
C SER A 668 22.14 16.25 14.66
N ASP A 669 21.95 15.64 15.84
CA ASP A 669 20.83 14.75 16.17
C ASP A 669 19.56 15.55 16.45
N TYR A 670 18.98 16.12 15.40
CA TYR A 670 17.75 16.91 15.47
C TYR A 670 16.77 16.55 14.36
N ARG A 671 15.56 16.18 14.77
CA ARG A 671 14.44 15.86 13.88
C ARG A 671 13.37 16.92 14.01
N ILE A 672 12.87 17.36 12.86
CA ILE A 672 11.84 18.40 12.82
C ILE A 672 10.46 17.86 13.20
N ASN A 673 9.66 18.70 13.84
CA ASN A 673 8.25 18.43 14.13
C ASN A 673 7.30 19.39 13.38
N ALA A 674 7.83 20.51 12.88
CA ALA A 674 7.09 21.65 12.34
C ALA A 674 5.98 22.10 13.28
N LEU A 675 4.73 22.06 12.81
CA LEU A 675 3.55 22.44 13.58
C LEU A 675 2.77 21.23 14.10
N PHE A 676 3.31 20.00 14.05
CA PHE A 676 2.59 18.82 14.50
C PHE A 676 2.71 18.64 16.02
N SER A 677 1.82 19.26 16.79
CA SER A 677 1.83 19.16 18.26
C SER A 677 1.60 17.74 18.75
N SER A 678 0.88 16.93 17.97
CA SER A 678 0.68 15.50 18.21
C SER A 678 1.99 14.70 18.32
N MET A 679 3.12 15.27 17.89
CA MET A 679 4.45 14.67 18.06
C MET A 679 5.06 14.89 19.45
N HIS A 680 4.38 15.50 20.42
CA HIS A 680 4.89 15.61 21.81
C HIS A 680 5.16 14.24 22.47
N THR A 681 4.50 13.19 22.00
CA THR A 681 4.70 11.78 22.41
C THR A 681 5.54 10.98 21.41
N GLY A 682 6.03 11.59 20.33
CA GLY A 682 6.75 10.94 19.22
C GLY A 682 5.84 10.67 18.01
N GLY A 683 6.15 9.62 17.25
CA GLY A 683 5.40 9.26 16.02
C GLY A 683 5.96 9.89 14.74
N GLY A 684 5.57 9.34 13.59
CA GLY A 684 5.94 9.79 12.24
C GLY A 684 4.80 10.56 11.53
N HIS A 685 4.13 11.44 12.27
CA HIS A 685 2.91 12.11 11.80
C HIS A 685 3.19 13.09 10.65
N ILE A 686 4.30 13.83 10.72
CA ILE A 686 4.71 14.76 9.66
C ILE A 686 5.00 14.00 8.36
N GLU A 687 5.68 12.85 8.42
CA GLU A 687 5.97 12.01 7.25
C GLU A 687 4.69 11.50 6.61
N SER A 688 3.75 11.02 7.42
CA SER A 688 2.44 10.56 6.96
C SER A 688 1.66 11.67 6.25
N TYR A 689 1.68 12.90 6.77
CA TYR A 689 1.11 14.08 6.10
C TYR A 689 1.80 14.37 4.76
N LEU A 690 3.13 14.36 4.72
CA LEU A 690 3.91 14.62 3.51
C LEU A 690 3.60 13.58 2.43
N MET A 691 3.44 12.30 2.78
CA MET A 691 3.08 11.26 1.81
C MET A 691 1.71 11.49 1.17
N LEU A 692 0.75 12.00 1.94
CA LEU A 692 -0.60 12.29 1.43
C LEU A 692 -0.65 13.55 0.55
N THR A 693 0.31 14.46 0.69
CA THR A 693 0.25 15.82 0.11
C THR A 693 1.23 16.06 -1.03
N LEU A 694 2.45 15.52 -0.96
CA LEU A 694 3.49 15.68 -2.00
C LEU A 694 2.99 15.38 -3.43
N PRO A 695 2.20 14.32 -3.69
CA PRO A 695 1.72 14.04 -5.05
C PRO A 695 0.84 15.16 -5.65
N PHE A 696 0.23 16.02 -4.83
CA PHE A 696 -0.60 17.13 -5.29
C PHE A 696 0.20 18.22 -6.02
N ILE A 697 1.52 18.31 -5.80
CA ILE A 697 2.41 19.25 -6.51
C ILE A 697 2.30 19.06 -8.03
N THR A 698 2.02 17.84 -8.48
CA THR A 698 1.77 17.49 -9.88
C THR A 698 0.78 18.44 -10.59
N LEU A 699 -0.20 18.98 -9.87
CA LEU A 699 -1.19 19.90 -10.45
C LEU A 699 -0.60 21.23 -10.91
N LEU A 700 0.50 21.68 -10.30
CA LEU A 700 1.20 22.91 -10.69
C LEU A 700 1.92 22.75 -12.04
N PHE A 701 2.16 21.52 -12.46
CA PHE A 701 2.85 21.20 -13.73
C PHE A 701 1.90 20.87 -14.88
N ILE A 702 0.67 20.44 -14.58
CA ILE A 702 -0.27 19.94 -15.60
C ILE A 702 -1.26 21.03 -16.07
N ASN A 703 -1.50 22.08 -15.29
CA ASN A 703 -2.51 23.09 -15.62
C ASN A 703 -1.98 24.19 -16.58
N ASP A 704 -2.65 24.38 -17.73
CA ASP A 704 -2.17 25.23 -18.84
C ASP A 704 -2.35 26.75 -18.65
N ALA A 705 -3.15 27.20 -17.66
CA ALA A 705 -3.31 28.63 -17.38
C ALA A 705 -2.06 29.19 -16.68
N HIS A 706 -1.24 29.98 -17.38
CA HIS A 706 0.03 30.57 -16.92
C HIS A 706 1.14 29.56 -16.56
N PRO A 707 1.70 28.85 -17.56
CA PRO A 707 2.55 27.68 -17.33
C PRO A 707 3.91 28.00 -16.69
N LYS A 708 4.53 29.16 -16.98
CA LYS A 708 5.87 29.49 -16.49
C LYS A 708 5.89 29.72 -14.96
N ASN A 709 5.02 30.60 -14.45
CA ASN A 709 4.98 30.94 -13.03
C ASN A 709 4.55 29.75 -12.17
N LYS A 710 3.57 28.95 -12.63
CA LYS A 710 3.14 27.74 -11.92
C LYS A 710 4.20 26.64 -11.92
N THR A 711 4.95 26.49 -13.00
CA THR A 711 6.07 25.53 -13.05
C THR A 711 7.18 25.94 -12.08
N LEU A 712 7.55 27.22 -12.04
CA LEU A 712 8.54 27.72 -11.08
C LEU A 712 8.06 27.51 -9.64
N LEU A 713 6.82 27.88 -9.33
CA LEU A 713 6.22 27.63 -8.02
C LEU A 713 6.21 26.14 -7.66
N GLY A 714 5.86 25.27 -8.62
CA GLY A 714 5.88 23.82 -8.43
C GLY A 714 7.27 23.28 -8.14
N ILE A 715 8.30 23.79 -8.81
CA ILE A 715 9.71 23.42 -8.54
C ILE A 715 10.11 23.88 -7.14
N VAL A 716 9.81 25.13 -6.76
CA VAL A 716 10.16 25.67 -5.43
C VAL A 716 9.47 24.86 -4.32
N VAL A 717 8.15 24.65 -4.42
CA VAL A 717 7.41 23.85 -3.44
C VAL A 717 7.96 22.42 -3.38
N PHE A 718 8.28 21.81 -4.53
CA PHE A 718 8.89 20.47 -4.55
C PHE A 718 10.23 20.42 -3.83
N ILE A 719 11.13 21.37 -4.10
CA ILE A 719 12.45 21.45 -3.47
C ILE A 719 12.31 21.60 -1.95
N VAL A 720 11.49 22.55 -1.50
CA VAL A 720 11.33 22.83 -0.07
C VAL A 720 10.64 21.67 0.64
N SER A 721 9.57 21.10 0.07
CA SER A 721 8.89 19.95 0.67
C SER A 721 9.72 18.65 0.65
N LEU A 722 10.56 18.45 -0.38
CA LEU A 722 11.51 17.34 -0.40
C LEU A 722 12.59 17.53 0.66
N TYR A 723 13.12 18.76 0.81
CA TYR A 723 14.01 19.08 1.92
C TYR A 723 13.35 18.79 3.27
N THR A 724 12.12 19.25 3.49
CA THR A 724 11.32 18.97 4.69
C THR A 724 11.21 17.48 4.96
N LEU A 725 10.91 16.66 3.96
CA LEU A 725 10.90 15.21 4.11
C LEU A 725 12.27 14.65 4.51
N LEU A 726 13.34 15.12 3.86
CA LEU A 726 14.69 14.62 4.13
C LEU A 726 15.14 14.96 5.56
N VAL A 727 14.81 16.13 6.07
CA VAL A 727 15.20 16.56 7.41
C VAL A 727 14.39 15.93 8.56
N THR A 728 13.40 15.08 8.27
CA THR A 728 12.77 14.23 9.29
C THR A 728 13.65 13.02 9.68
N TYR A 729 14.65 12.69 8.84
CA TYR A 729 15.54 11.53 8.96
C TYR A 729 14.80 10.19 9.16
N SER A 730 13.61 10.08 8.55
CA SER A 730 12.79 8.88 8.64
C SER A 730 12.98 7.97 7.44
N ARG A 731 13.54 6.78 7.68
CA ARG A 731 13.69 5.70 6.69
C ARG A 731 12.35 5.34 6.04
N GLY A 732 11.29 5.26 6.86
CA GLY A 732 9.92 5.01 6.39
C GLY A 732 9.43 6.11 5.46
N GLY A 733 9.66 7.38 5.81
CA GLY A 733 9.32 8.53 4.96
C GLY A 733 10.05 8.51 3.62
N TYR A 734 11.34 8.16 3.59
CA TYR A 734 12.13 8.11 2.36
C TYR A 734 11.66 7.00 1.43
N LEU A 735 11.43 5.79 1.96
CA LEU A 735 10.89 4.66 1.21
C LEU A 735 9.47 4.96 0.69
N GLY A 736 8.64 5.57 1.53
CA GLY A 736 7.29 5.99 1.15
C GLY A 736 7.29 6.98 -0.01
N PHE A 737 8.20 7.96 0.02
CA PHE A 737 8.36 8.90 -1.09
C PHE A 737 8.81 8.20 -2.37
N CYS A 738 9.81 7.33 -2.30
CA CYS A 738 10.30 6.59 -3.47
C CYS A 738 9.17 5.79 -4.11
N MET A 739 8.43 5.01 -3.31
CA MET A 739 7.28 4.22 -3.79
C MET A 739 6.18 5.12 -4.38
N GLY A 740 5.75 6.15 -3.64
CA GLY A 740 4.72 7.09 -4.09
C GLY A 740 5.11 7.82 -5.39
N PHE A 741 6.36 8.24 -5.51
CA PHE A 741 6.89 8.93 -6.68
C PHE A 741 6.99 8.00 -7.90
N ILE A 742 7.45 6.76 -7.73
CA ILE A 742 7.46 5.75 -8.80
C ILE A 742 6.05 5.45 -9.29
N VAL A 743 5.11 5.22 -8.37
CA VAL A 743 3.69 5.00 -8.71
C VAL A 743 3.12 6.20 -9.48
N LEU A 744 3.39 7.42 -9.02
CA LEU A 744 2.97 8.64 -9.71
C LEU A 744 3.51 8.70 -11.14
N LEU A 745 4.82 8.48 -11.32
CA LEU A 745 5.48 8.48 -12.62
C LEU A 745 4.85 7.46 -13.57
N VAL A 746 4.71 6.21 -13.12
CA VAL A 746 4.12 5.12 -13.91
C VAL A 746 2.68 5.47 -14.30
N LEU A 747 1.86 5.92 -13.35
CA LEU A 747 0.46 6.25 -13.62
C LEU A 747 0.30 7.47 -14.55
N LEU A 748 1.17 8.48 -14.43
CA LEU A 748 1.17 9.63 -15.36
C LEU A 748 1.57 9.20 -16.77
N LEU A 749 2.53 8.30 -16.91
CA LEU A 749 2.97 7.77 -18.20
C LEU A 749 1.89 6.91 -18.87
N ILE A 750 1.17 6.09 -18.11
CA ILE A 750 0.06 5.27 -18.61
C ILE A 750 -1.17 6.14 -18.95
N GLY A 751 -1.52 7.06 -18.05
CA GLY A 751 -2.77 7.84 -18.13
C GLY A 751 -2.73 9.02 -19.12
N PHE A 752 -1.55 9.52 -19.50
CA PHE A 752 -1.44 10.74 -20.31
C PHE A 752 -0.56 10.57 -21.55
N ARG A 753 -1.03 11.10 -22.69
CA ARG A 753 -0.20 11.22 -23.91
C ARG A 753 1.03 12.08 -23.62
N LEU A 754 2.23 11.52 -23.78
CA LEU A 754 3.53 12.19 -23.58
C LEU A 754 3.66 13.48 -24.42
N ASN A 755 3.45 14.64 -23.79
CA ASN A 755 3.82 15.95 -24.32
C ASN A 755 5.13 16.43 -23.67
N LYS A 756 5.89 17.35 -24.27
CA LYS A 756 7.18 17.84 -23.74
C LYS A 756 7.07 18.36 -22.29
N LYS A 757 5.95 19.00 -21.93
CA LYS A 757 5.67 19.46 -20.55
C LYS A 757 5.38 18.33 -19.55
N ARG A 758 5.02 17.11 -20.02
CA ARG A 758 4.67 15.94 -19.20
C ARG A 758 5.86 15.02 -18.90
N LEU A 759 7.04 15.35 -19.43
CA LEU A 759 8.34 14.75 -19.07
C LEU A 759 8.99 15.43 -17.85
N LEU A 760 8.36 16.48 -17.30
CA LEU A 760 8.87 17.24 -16.16
C LEU A 760 9.12 16.40 -14.89
N PRO A 761 8.33 15.37 -14.52
CA PRO A 761 8.69 14.58 -13.36
C PRO A 761 9.92 13.67 -13.59
N LEU A 762 10.34 13.41 -14.84
CA LEU A 762 11.69 12.89 -15.13
C LEU A 762 12.80 13.94 -14.93
N LEU A 763 12.49 15.23 -15.13
CA LEU A 763 13.40 16.34 -14.81
C LEU A 763 13.51 16.62 -13.30
N LEU A 764 12.56 16.13 -12.48
CA LEU A 764 12.65 16.22 -11.02
C LEU A 764 13.60 15.17 -10.42
N MET A 765 13.91 14.07 -11.11
CA MET A 765 14.86 13.07 -10.63
C MET A 765 16.28 13.62 -10.33
N PRO A 766 16.91 14.42 -11.21
CA PRO A 766 18.21 15.03 -10.87
C PRO A 766 18.10 16.02 -9.71
N ILE A 767 16.97 16.72 -9.56
CA ILE A 767 16.71 17.59 -8.40
C ILE A 767 16.61 16.76 -7.12
N CYS A 768 15.91 15.62 -7.16
CA CYS A 768 15.86 14.69 -6.03
C CYS A 768 17.26 14.22 -5.63
N ALA A 769 18.06 13.78 -6.60
CA ALA A 769 19.42 13.33 -6.35
C ALA A 769 20.29 14.45 -5.74
N LEU A 770 20.19 15.67 -6.27
CA LEU A 770 20.96 16.82 -5.81
C LEU A 770 20.64 17.20 -4.35
N ILE A 771 19.37 17.16 -3.95
CA ILE A 771 18.94 17.53 -2.59
C ILE A 771 19.15 16.39 -1.61
N ALA A 772 18.92 15.14 -2.03
CA ALA A 772 19.07 13.97 -1.17
C ALA A 772 20.53 13.66 -0.85
N LEU A 773 21.46 13.87 -1.80
CA LEU A 773 22.85 13.45 -1.65
C LEU A 773 23.54 14.04 -0.40
N PRO A 774 23.49 15.36 -0.12
CA PRO A 774 24.10 15.91 1.10
C PRO A 774 23.49 15.35 2.39
N VAL A 775 22.18 15.12 2.41
CA VAL A 775 21.48 14.58 3.59
C VAL A 775 21.87 13.12 3.81
N LEU A 776 21.89 12.30 2.75
CA LEU A 776 22.28 10.89 2.78
C LEU A 776 23.76 10.69 3.16
N GLN A 777 24.60 11.70 2.93
CA GLN A 777 25.99 11.72 3.38
C GLN A 777 26.17 12.17 4.85
N GLY A 778 25.12 12.69 5.50
CA GLY A 778 25.18 13.12 6.89
C GLY A 778 25.28 11.95 7.88
N ASN A 779 26.00 12.16 8.98
CA ASN A 779 26.27 11.12 9.97
C ASN A 779 24.99 10.54 10.60
N LEU A 780 23.98 11.39 10.86
CA LEU A 780 22.78 10.96 11.57
C LEU A 780 22.00 9.88 10.80
N ILE A 781 21.77 10.10 9.51
CA ILE A 781 21.02 9.12 8.71
C ILE A 781 21.84 7.84 8.46
N GLN A 782 23.17 7.95 8.37
CA GLN A 782 24.05 6.79 8.26
C GLN A 782 23.97 5.90 9.51
N GLN A 783 24.06 6.50 10.70
CA GLN A 783 23.87 5.78 11.97
C GLN A 783 22.50 5.09 12.02
N ARG A 784 21.44 5.73 11.53
CA ARG A 784 20.10 5.12 11.44
C ARG A 784 20.03 3.98 10.43
N PHE A 785 20.79 4.01 9.34
CA PHE A 785 20.88 2.86 8.43
C PHE A 785 21.70 1.71 9.03
N GLU A 786 22.77 2.01 9.78
CA GLU A 786 23.59 1.01 10.48
C GLU A 786 22.81 0.30 11.60
N ALA A 787 21.97 1.03 12.34
CA ALA A 787 21.14 0.49 13.43
C ALA A 787 19.89 -0.29 12.95
N PHE A 788 19.77 -0.60 11.65
CA PHE A 788 18.56 -1.18 11.06
C PHE A 788 18.13 -2.51 11.72
N ASP A 789 19.06 -3.41 11.97
CA ASP A 789 18.74 -4.73 12.53
C ASP A 789 18.28 -4.67 13.99
N GLN A 790 18.93 -3.81 14.78
CA GLN A 790 18.59 -3.61 16.19
C GLN A 790 17.17 -3.03 16.29
N ASP A 791 16.87 -1.99 15.50
CA ASP A 791 15.54 -1.36 15.42
C ASP A 791 14.45 -2.36 15.01
N GLN A 792 14.73 -3.24 14.06
CA GLN A 792 13.74 -4.20 13.59
C GLN A 792 13.41 -5.25 14.65
N SER A 793 14.41 -5.76 15.37
CA SER A 793 14.18 -6.69 16.48
C SER A 793 13.38 -6.04 17.61
N SER A 794 13.70 -4.79 17.97
CA SER A 794 12.98 -4.01 18.98
C SER A 794 11.53 -3.76 18.59
N ARG A 795 11.27 -3.34 17.34
CA ARG A 795 9.91 -3.13 16.82
C ARG A 795 9.11 -4.42 16.76
N SER A 796 9.71 -5.53 16.32
CA SER A 796 9.01 -6.81 16.29
C SER A 796 8.62 -7.27 17.70
N LYS A 797 9.49 -7.09 18.69
CA LYS A 797 9.18 -7.38 20.10
C LYS A 797 8.04 -6.49 20.60
N HIS A 798 8.10 -5.19 20.30
CA HIS A 798 7.06 -4.24 20.67
C HIS A 798 5.69 -4.58 20.06
N TRP A 799 5.68 -4.96 18.78
CA TRP A 799 4.46 -5.41 18.10
C TRP A 799 3.88 -6.70 18.67
N GLN A 800 4.75 -7.64 19.06
CA GLN A 800 4.33 -8.86 19.74
C GLN A 800 3.74 -8.54 21.11
N ASP A 801 4.37 -7.64 21.88
CA ASP A 801 3.86 -7.20 23.18
C ASP A 801 2.49 -6.51 23.03
N ALA A 802 2.34 -5.60 22.07
CA ALA A 802 1.07 -4.94 21.77
C ALA A 802 -0.05 -5.92 21.43
N LEU A 803 0.24 -7.01 20.71
CA LEU A 803 -0.74 -8.06 20.43
C LEU A 803 -1.04 -8.94 21.64
N ALA A 804 -0.03 -9.24 22.46
CA ALA A 804 -0.15 -10.06 23.66
C ALA A 804 -0.93 -9.37 24.79
N MET A 805 -0.93 -8.03 24.83
CA MET A 805 -1.69 -7.21 25.80
C MET A 805 -3.20 -7.20 25.56
N ARG A 806 -3.70 -7.80 24.47
CA ARG A 806 -5.14 -7.86 24.17
C ARG A 806 -5.81 -8.94 25.00
N ASP A 807 -7.08 -8.71 25.35
CA ASP A 807 -7.90 -9.71 26.00
C ASP A 807 -8.08 -10.95 25.09
N ASP A 808 -7.92 -12.15 25.65
CA ASP A 808 -8.08 -13.43 24.96
C ASP A 808 -9.56 -13.83 24.88
N ASP A 809 -10.37 -13.02 24.19
CA ASP A 809 -11.80 -13.25 24.02
C ASP A 809 -12.29 -13.01 22.58
N LEU A 810 -13.41 -13.65 22.23
CA LEU A 810 -13.98 -13.57 20.88
C LEU A 810 -14.38 -12.14 20.49
N MET A 811 -14.91 -11.35 21.43
CA MET A 811 -15.34 -9.98 21.15
C MET A 811 -14.13 -9.12 20.81
N THR A 812 -13.04 -9.22 21.57
CA THR A 812 -11.77 -8.53 21.32
C THR A 812 -11.09 -8.99 20.03
N SER A 813 -11.23 -10.27 19.67
CA SER A 813 -10.79 -10.76 18.37
C SER A 813 -11.56 -10.12 17.21
N LEU A 814 -12.90 -10.02 17.32
CA LEU A 814 -13.76 -9.50 16.26
C LEU A 814 -13.78 -7.97 16.16
N PHE A 815 -13.86 -7.27 17.29
CA PHE A 815 -14.09 -5.82 17.38
C PHE A 815 -12.95 -5.02 18.01
N GLY A 816 -11.87 -5.67 18.46
CA GLY A 816 -10.71 -5.02 19.08
C GLY A 816 -10.95 -4.57 20.52
N MET A 817 -9.90 -4.03 21.13
CA MET A 817 -9.87 -3.45 22.49
C MET A 817 -10.64 -2.12 22.59
N GLY A 818 -10.93 -1.50 21.45
CA GLY A 818 -11.59 -0.20 21.34
C GLY A 818 -10.61 0.94 21.04
N LEU A 819 -11.08 1.93 20.28
CA LEU A 819 -10.25 3.05 19.82
C LEU A 819 -9.59 3.80 20.97
N GLY A 820 -8.29 4.10 20.82
CA GLY A 820 -7.53 4.91 21.77
C GLY A 820 -7.30 4.24 23.14
N SER A 821 -7.58 2.95 23.26
CA SER A 821 -7.34 2.19 24.50
C SER A 821 -5.86 1.86 24.72
N TYR A 822 -5.06 1.83 23.65
CA TYR A 822 -3.67 1.37 23.69
C TYR A 822 -2.81 2.01 24.79
N PRO A 823 -2.75 3.36 24.97
CA PRO A 823 -1.90 3.94 26.01
C PRO A 823 -2.25 3.49 27.42
N ARG A 824 -3.56 3.36 27.71
CA ARG A 824 -4.03 2.84 29.01
C ARG A 824 -3.66 1.37 29.17
N THR A 825 -3.85 0.56 28.14
CA THR A 825 -3.52 -0.87 28.19
C THR A 825 -2.02 -1.07 28.38
N PHE A 826 -1.19 -0.32 27.65
CA PHE A 826 0.27 -0.35 27.79
C PHE A 826 0.72 0.01 29.21
N TYR A 827 0.14 1.07 29.79
CA TYR A 827 0.45 1.51 31.14
C TYR A 827 0.33 0.37 32.18
N TRP A 828 -0.67 -0.51 32.03
CA TRP A 828 -0.92 -1.60 32.98
C TRP A 828 -0.33 -2.95 32.61
N LEU A 829 -0.21 -3.27 31.31
CA LEU A 829 0.03 -4.65 30.85
C LEU A 829 1.32 -4.84 30.04
N ASN A 830 2.14 -3.81 29.83
CA ASN A 830 3.36 -3.95 29.02
C ASN A 830 4.36 -4.95 29.64
N ASN A 831 5.03 -5.74 28.79
CA ASN A 831 6.13 -6.63 29.19
C ASN A 831 7.51 -6.08 28.80
N GLU A 832 7.58 -4.79 28.49
CA GLU A 832 8.81 -4.11 28.09
C GLU A 832 9.62 -3.59 29.27
N ASN A 833 9.19 -3.86 30.51
CA ASN A 833 9.71 -3.24 31.74
C ASN A 833 9.72 -1.71 31.67
N SER A 834 8.82 -1.12 30.87
CA SER A 834 8.61 0.32 30.82
C SER A 834 7.67 0.70 31.95
N GLN A 835 7.98 1.77 32.67
CA GLN A 835 7.09 2.29 33.72
C GLN A 835 6.79 3.75 33.38
N PRO A 836 5.79 4.00 32.50
CA PRO A 836 5.51 5.33 32.02
C PRO A 836 5.16 6.27 33.18
N ALA A 837 5.78 7.45 33.24
CA ALA A 837 5.31 8.48 34.15
C ALA A 837 3.90 8.97 33.74
N SER A 838 3.19 9.56 34.69
CA SER A 838 1.84 10.07 34.54
C SER A 838 1.72 11.43 35.23
N TYR A 839 0.68 12.16 34.88
CA TYR A 839 0.30 13.38 35.57
C TYR A 839 -1.19 13.39 35.87
N GLU A 840 -1.59 14.13 36.90
CA GLU A 840 -2.99 14.28 37.26
C GLU A 840 -3.24 15.65 37.91
N ILE A 841 -4.37 16.27 37.63
CA ILE A 841 -4.88 17.42 38.37
C ILE A 841 -5.71 16.93 39.55
N ILE A 842 -5.30 17.29 40.76
CA ILE A 842 -5.97 16.94 42.01
C ILE A 842 -6.60 18.19 42.59
N THR A 843 -7.86 18.09 43.00
CA THR A 843 -8.60 19.20 43.63
C THR A 843 -9.00 18.80 45.05
N GLU A 844 -8.45 19.50 46.04
CA GLU A 844 -8.69 19.29 47.48
C GLU A 844 -9.39 20.51 48.07
N THR A 845 -10.69 20.39 48.41
CA THR A 845 -11.60 21.35 49.09
C THR A 845 -11.68 22.80 48.58
N ASP A 846 -10.57 23.44 48.18
CA ASP A 846 -10.45 24.74 47.49
C ASP A 846 -9.08 24.93 46.77
N ARG A 847 -8.26 23.88 46.63
CA ARG A 847 -6.91 23.96 46.04
C ARG A 847 -6.73 22.93 44.94
N SER A 848 -6.37 23.40 43.74
CA SER A 848 -5.96 22.55 42.62
C SER A 848 -4.44 22.42 42.58
N SER A 849 -3.95 21.23 42.22
CA SER A 849 -2.52 20.93 42.14
C SER A 849 -2.23 19.92 41.04
N LEU A 850 -1.05 20.04 40.45
CA LEU A 850 -0.51 19.08 39.50
C LEU A 850 0.26 18.01 40.26
N ARG A 851 -0.21 16.76 40.21
CA ARG A 851 0.53 15.59 40.63
C ARG A 851 1.36 15.06 39.46
N LEU A 852 2.67 14.97 39.63
CA LEU A 852 3.60 14.30 38.69
C LEU A 852 4.12 13.02 39.33
N SER A 853 3.93 11.86 38.68
CA SER A 853 4.46 10.59 39.17
C SER A 853 5.87 10.31 38.62
N GLY A 854 6.71 9.64 39.42
CA GLY A 854 7.99 9.10 38.95
C GLY A 854 7.80 7.97 37.92
N GLY A 855 8.79 7.75 37.05
CA GLY A 855 8.72 6.82 35.93
C GLY A 855 9.64 7.21 34.77
N ASP A 856 9.31 6.73 33.57
CA ASP A 856 9.92 7.16 32.32
C ASP A 856 9.79 8.69 32.14
N VAL A 857 10.73 9.29 31.41
CA VAL A 857 10.82 10.75 31.22
C VAL A 857 9.52 11.38 30.72
N LEU A 858 8.94 12.28 31.52
CA LEU A 858 7.79 13.12 31.18
C LEU A 858 8.03 14.53 31.71
N PHE A 859 7.96 15.51 30.81
CA PHE A 859 8.15 16.92 31.12
C PHE A 859 6.82 17.65 30.98
N MET A 860 6.29 18.19 32.07
CA MET A 860 5.11 19.07 32.03
C MET A 860 5.57 20.51 31.92
N GLY A 861 5.21 21.21 30.84
CA GLY A 861 5.77 22.52 30.58
C GLY A 861 4.83 23.56 29.96
N GLN A 862 5.24 24.83 30.10
CA GLN A 862 4.56 26.01 29.59
C GLN A 862 5.58 26.93 28.90
N TYR A 863 5.27 27.40 27.68
CA TYR A 863 6.11 28.38 26.99
C TYR A 863 6.00 29.75 27.66
N VAL A 864 7.16 30.35 27.95
CA VAL A 864 7.28 31.61 28.69
C VAL A 864 8.16 32.62 27.93
N ALA A 865 7.82 33.90 28.05
CA ALA A 865 8.56 34.98 27.39
C ALA A 865 9.69 35.49 28.30
N VAL A 866 10.90 34.95 28.11
CA VAL A 866 12.09 35.25 28.91
C VAL A 866 13.06 36.13 28.10
N ILE A 867 13.79 36.99 28.81
CA ILE A 867 14.85 37.85 28.30
C ILE A 867 16.20 37.25 28.75
N ALA A 868 17.19 37.23 27.85
CA ALA A 868 18.53 36.74 28.16
C ALA A 868 19.21 37.55 29.28
N ASN A 869 20.17 36.95 29.96
CA ASN A 869 21.02 37.53 30.99
C ASN A 869 20.22 38.19 32.13
N THR A 870 19.10 37.58 32.48
CA THR A 870 18.15 38.08 33.47
C THR A 870 17.86 37.02 34.52
N ALA A 871 17.95 37.40 35.80
CA ALA A 871 17.59 36.56 36.93
C ALA A 871 16.07 36.63 37.20
N TYR A 872 15.43 35.47 37.25
CA TYR A 872 14.01 35.31 37.55
C TYR A 872 13.83 34.66 38.92
N ARG A 873 12.78 35.07 39.63
CA ARG A 873 12.39 34.45 40.91
C ARG A 873 11.31 33.42 40.64
N LEU A 874 11.65 32.16 40.85
CA LEU A 874 10.74 31.03 40.79
C LEU A 874 10.13 30.81 42.17
N LEU A 875 8.81 30.88 42.26
CA LEU A 875 8.04 30.52 43.46
C LEU A 875 7.16 29.33 43.09
N LEU A 876 7.18 28.28 43.91
CA LEU A 876 6.13 27.25 43.88
C LEU A 876 5.90 26.66 45.26
N ASP A 877 4.74 26.04 45.43
CA ASP A 877 4.46 25.17 46.55
C ASP A 877 4.58 23.72 46.09
N ILE A 878 5.35 22.91 46.84
CA ILE A 878 5.46 21.46 46.58
C ILE A 878 5.06 20.64 47.79
N ARG A 879 4.53 19.44 47.54
CA ARG A 879 4.22 18.43 48.54
C ARG A 879 4.60 17.04 48.01
N SER A 880 5.09 16.18 48.90
CA SER A 880 5.39 14.77 48.59
C SER A 880 4.84 13.87 49.69
N GLN A 881 4.49 12.62 49.34
CA GLN A 881 4.10 11.62 50.34
C GLN A 881 5.28 11.08 51.17
N LYS A 882 6.49 11.13 50.59
CA LYS A 882 7.73 10.79 51.28
C LYS A 882 8.64 12.00 51.35
N PRO A 883 9.34 12.24 52.46
CA PRO A 883 10.33 13.30 52.52
C PRO A 883 11.52 12.95 51.61
N GLY A 884 12.24 13.98 51.17
CA GLY A 884 13.48 13.84 50.40
C GLY A 884 13.32 13.63 48.90
N GLN A 885 12.10 13.78 48.35
CA GLN A 885 11.87 13.70 46.91
C GLN A 885 12.33 14.98 46.20
N THR A 886 12.77 14.85 44.96
CA THR A 886 13.34 15.97 44.19
C THR A 886 12.49 16.32 42.97
N LEU A 887 12.21 17.60 42.80
CA LEU A 887 11.59 18.17 41.61
C LEU A 887 12.66 18.91 40.80
N SER A 888 12.84 18.54 39.54
CA SER A 888 13.65 19.31 38.61
C SER A 888 12.78 20.35 37.91
N THR A 889 13.16 21.62 38.06
CA THR A 889 12.54 22.72 37.33
C THR A 889 13.57 23.27 36.36
N SER A 890 13.21 23.37 35.09
CA SER A 890 14.14 23.77 34.04
C SER A 890 13.53 24.82 33.11
N LEU A 891 14.33 25.81 32.77
CA LEU A 891 14.07 26.81 31.75
C LEU A 891 14.92 26.45 30.53
N CYS A 892 14.29 25.96 29.46
CA CYS A 892 15.01 25.44 28.29
C CYS A 892 14.57 26.09 26.99
N GLU A 893 15.50 26.31 26.07
CA GLU A 893 15.18 26.49 24.65
C GLU A 893 14.65 25.16 24.09
N LYS A 894 13.40 25.15 23.64
CA LYS A 894 12.69 23.89 23.34
C LYS A 894 11.80 23.99 22.12
N SER A 895 11.93 23.03 21.20
CA SER A 895 11.15 22.96 19.95
C SER A 895 9.74 22.39 20.18
N LEU A 896 9.68 21.21 20.79
CA LEU A 896 8.49 20.53 21.32
C LEU A 896 8.95 19.37 22.20
N GLN A 897 9.79 18.50 21.65
CA GLN A 897 10.40 17.37 22.36
C GLN A 897 11.84 17.68 22.77
N TYR A 898 12.65 18.23 21.86
CA TYR A 898 14.07 18.46 22.09
C TYR A 898 14.34 19.74 22.87
N SER A 899 15.05 19.58 23.98
CA SER A 899 15.65 20.66 24.77
C SER A 899 17.08 20.92 24.32
N PHE A 900 17.49 22.19 24.27
CA PHE A 900 18.84 22.61 23.91
C PHE A 900 19.55 23.17 25.14
N SER A 901 19.85 24.47 25.15
CA SER A 901 20.37 25.15 26.32
C SER A 901 19.30 25.20 27.41
N CYS A 902 19.69 24.83 28.63
CA CYS A 902 18.81 24.78 29.79
C CYS A 902 19.48 25.41 31.02
N SER A 903 18.68 26.13 31.81
CA SER A 903 19.01 26.56 33.17
C SER A 903 18.06 25.86 34.13
N SER A 904 18.59 25.07 35.06
CA SER A 904 17.78 24.19 35.91
C SER A 904 18.08 24.36 37.39
N THR A 905 17.04 24.23 38.22
CA THR A 905 17.16 24.16 39.67
C THR A 905 16.45 22.91 40.20
N LEU A 906 16.92 22.44 41.36
CA LEU A 906 16.37 21.28 42.06
C LEU A 906 15.69 21.75 43.35
N SER A 907 14.45 21.34 43.52
CA SER A 907 13.67 21.56 44.74
C SER A 907 13.52 20.24 45.47
N LYS A 908 13.86 20.19 46.76
CA LYS A 908 13.80 18.96 47.56
C LYS A 908 12.78 19.12 48.68
N THR A 909 11.85 18.17 48.80
CA THR A 909 10.87 18.16 49.90
C THR A 909 11.53 17.74 51.21
N SER A 910 11.23 18.45 52.31
CA SER A 910 11.74 18.10 53.64
C SER A 910 10.73 17.32 54.51
N SER A 911 9.44 17.49 54.22
CA SER A 911 8.31 16.95 54.96
C SER A 911 7.20 16.46 54.02
N ASN A 912 6.10 15.98 54.61
CA ASN A 912 4.91 15.55 53.90
C ASN A 912 3.86 16.66 53.75
N GLU A 913 4.15 17.85 54.26
CA GLU A 913 3.28 19.01 54.20
C GLU A 913 3.61 19.88 52.97
N TRP A 914 2.75 20.85 52.69
CA TRP A 914 3.02 21.84 51.65
C TRP A 914 4.20 22.75 52.07
N GLU A 915 5.21 22.81 51.22
CA GLU A 915 6.40 23.64 51.41
C GLU A 915 6.47 24.72 50.34
N HIS A 916 6.61 25.97 50.77
CA HIS A 916 6.85 27.09 49.88
C HIS A 916 8.33 27.17 49.52
N ILE A 917 8.64 27.15 48.22
CA ILE A 917 10.01 27.20 47.72
C ILE A 917 10.19 28.44 46.86
N GLU A 918 11.19 29.24 47.24
CA GLU A 918 11.69 30.37 46.48
C GLU A 918 13.10 30.06 45.98
N GLN A 919 13.29 30.17 44.68
CA GLN A 919 14.58 29.95 44.02
C GLN A 919 14.83 31.03 42.97
N ILE A 920 16.10 31.27 42.66
CA ILE A 920 16.51 32.15 41.57
C ILE A 920 16.94 31.27 40.39
N ILE A 921 16.34 31.51 39.23
CA ILE A 921 16.73 30.90 37.95
C ILE A 921 17.26 32.01 37.05
N ASP A 922 18.53 31.93 36.68
CA ASP A 922 19.12 32.85 35.73
C ASP A 922 18.97 32.31 34.31
N SER A 923 18.44 33.16 33.42
CA SER A 923 18.27 32.84 32.01
C SER A 923 19.58 32.72 31.25
N HIS A 924 20.72 33.27 31.72
CA HIS A 924 22.00 33.23 31.02
C HIS A 924 21.83 33.57 29.52
N ASP A 925 22.38 32.77 28.61
CA ASP A 925 22.31 33.00 27.17
C ASP A 925 21.00 32.50 26.52
N LEU A 926 19.99 32.10 27.32
CA LEU A 926 18.69 31.68 26.80
C LEU A 926 17.96 32.89 26.20
N SER A 927 17.28 32.71 25.06
CA SER A 927 16.55 33.79 24.35
C SER A 927 17.45 34.73 23.54
N GLU A 928 18.71 34.38 23.33
CA GLU A 928 19.57 35.11 22.42
C GLU A 928 19.02 35.08 20.99
N PRO A 929 19.15 36.18 20.22
CA PRO A 929 18.71 36.21 18.83
C PRO A 929 19.49 35.21 17.98
N VAL A 930 18.76 34.33 17.29
CA VAL A 930 19.30 33.37 16.32
C VAL A 930 18.94 33.77 14.88
N ALA A 931 19.43 33.01 13.89
CA ALA A 931 19.17 33.25 12.47
C ALA A 931 19.47 34.70 12.04
N ALA A 932 20.70 35.16 12.29
CA ALA A 932 21.17 36.53 12.01
C ALA A 932 20.37 37.63 12.74
N GLY A 933 19.79 37.32 13.90
CA GLY A 933 19.11 38.28 14.77
C GLY A 933 17.62 38.47 14.47
N LEU A 934 17.05 37.70 13.54
CA LEU A 934 15.65 37.84 13.12
C LEU A 934 14.66 37.05 13.99
N LEU A 935 15.11 35.99 14.66
CA LEU A 935 14.26 35.06 15.40
C LEU A 935 14.86 34.74 16.76
N LYS A 936 14.05 34.19 17.66
CA LYS A 936 14.47 33.66 18.96
C LYS A 936 13.99 32.23 19.10
N ARG A 937 14.74 31.41 19.83
CA ARG A 937 14.28 30.08 20.22
C ARG A 937 13.19 30.22 21.28
N PRO A 938 12.05 29.50 21.14
CA PRO A 938 11.02 29.50 22.17
C PRO A 938 11.54 28.84 23.44
N ILE A 939 11.17 29.41 24.60
CA ILE A 939 11.62 28.96 25.92
C ILE A 939 10.45 28.33 26.67
N GLN A 940 10.66 27.15 27.22
CA GLN A 940 9.69 26.42 28.02
C GLN A 940 10.18 26.29 29.46
N LEU A 941 9.36 26.68 30.43
CA LEU A 941 9.50 26.24 31.82
C LEU A 941 8.93 24.83 31.93
N SER A 942 9.71 23.87 32.40
CA SER A 942 9.31 22.47 32.49
C SER A 942 9.60 21.87 33.86
N PHE A 943 8.67 21.04 34.33
CA PHE A 943 8.79 20.22 35.53
C PHE A 943 9.07 18.76 35.17
N TYR A 944 10.03 18.15 35.86
CA TYR A 944 10.37 16.74 35.73
C TYR A 944 10.52 16.09 37.11
N ASN A 945 9.81 14.97 37.28
CA ASN A 945 9.93 14.10 38.45
C ASN A 945 10.84 12.91 38.11
N GLY A 946 12.12 13.00 38.51
CA GLY A 946 13.11 11.94 38.32
C GLY A 946 13.19 10.91 39.46
N ASN A 947 12.22 10.89 40.37
CA ASN A 947 12.22 9.95 41.49
C ASN A 947 11.71 8.56 41.07
N GLU A 948 11.87 7.57 41.96
CA GLU A 948 11.43 6.19 41.73
C GLU A 948 9.92 6.08 41.46
N VAL A 949 9.52 5.01 40.78
CA VAL A 949 8.13 4.75 40.43
C VAL A 949 7.25 4.64 41.68
N GLY A 950 6.08 5.25 41.61
CA GLY A 950 5.15 5.37 42.74
C GLY A 950 5.47 6.52 43.70
N GLN A 951 6.58 7.25 43.52
CA GLN A 951 6.81 8.53 44.22
C GLN A 951 6.20 9.68 43.42
N ALA A 952 5.15 10.29 43.96
CA ALA A 952 4.45 11.40 43.33
C ALA A 952 4.74 12.73 44.03
N LEU A 953 4.84 13.80 43.24
CA LEU A 953 5.03 15.16 43.68
C LEU A 953 3.83 16.00 43.29
N ASP A 954 3.26 16.72 44.26
CA ASP A 954 2.18 17.67 44.03
C ASP A 954 2.76 19.08 43.96
N ILE A 955 2.36 19.85 42.94
CA ILE A 955 2.90 21.18 42.61
C ILE A 955 1.74 22.15 42.43
N THR A 956 1.84 23.35 42.98
CA THR A 956 0.83 24.42 42.78
C THR A 956 1.41 25.81 43.09
N HIS A 957 0.62 26.85 42.86
CA HIS A 957 0.99 28.27 42.98
C HIS A 957 2.32 28.62 42.28
N VAL A 958 2.51 28.09 41.08
CA VAL A 958 3.73 28.34 40.29
C VAL A 958 3.75 29.78 39.79
N GLN A 959 4.82 30.50 40.10
CA GLN A 959 5.09 31.85 39.59
C GLN A 959 6.53 31.96 39.12
N LEU A 960 6.72 32.63 37.98
CA LEU A 960 8.04 33.01 37.48
C LEU A 960 8.05 34.52 37.34
N ILE A 961 8.64 35.19 38.32
CA ILE A 961 8.60 36.65 38.45
C ILE A 961 9.86 37.26 37.84
N ASN A 962 9.67 38.19 36.91
CA ASN A 962 10.75 38.96 36.31
C ASN A 962 11.25 40.09 37.24
N PRO A 963 12.35 40.79 36.92
CA PRO A 963 12.84 41.91 37.74
C PRO A 963 11.82 43.04 37.92
N GLU A 964 10.88 43.22 36.99
CA GLU A 964 9.80 44.20 37.06
C GLU A 964 8.62 43.77 37.97
N GLY A 965 8.67 42.57 38.57
CA GLY A 965 7.61 42.06 39.45
C GLY A 965 6.41 41.44 38.72
N ILE A 966 6.52 41.21 37.41
CA ILE A 966 5.49 40.61 36.56
C ILE A 966 5.66 39.08 36.59
N ASN A 967 4.59 38.37 36.91
CA ASN A 967 4.52 36.92 36.77
C ASN A 967 4.31 36.53 35.30
N LEU A 968 5.21 35.68 34.77
CA LEU A 968 5.15 35.17 33.40
C LEU A 968 4.28 33.91 33.25
N ILE A 969 3.96 33.24 34.37
CA ILE A 969 3.19 31.99 34.37
C ILE A 969 1.70 32.27 34.31
N LYS A 970 1.01 31.48 33.49
CA LYS A 970 -0.46 31.47 33.40
C LYS A 970 -1.00 30.16 33.97
N ASN A 971 -2.14 30.22 34.66
CA ASN A 971 -2.76 29.02 35.27
C ASN A 971 -1.76 28.23 36.15
N GLY A 972 -0.98 28.94 36.99
CA GLY A 972 0.01 28.32 37.90
C GLY A 972 -0.59 27.69 39.15
N ASP A 973 -1.86 27.96 39.42
CA ASP A 973 -2.71 27.38 40.47
C ASP A 973 -3.51 26.16 39.97
N TYR A 974 -3.46 25.85 38.67
CA TYR A 974 -4.17 24.76 38.00
C TYR A 974 -5.70 24.79 38.16
N SER A 975 -6.28 25.95 38.43
CA SER A 975 -7.74 26.12 38.56
C SER A 975 -8.47 25.91 37.22
N GLN A 976 -7.77 26.13 36.10
CA GLN A 976 -8.25 25.85 34.74
C GLN A 976 -7.71 24.50 34.21
N SER A 977 -7.52 23.52 35.11
CA SER A 977 -6.93 22.22 34.77
C SER A 977 -5.55 22.39 34.10
N THR A 978 -5.35 21.84 32.90
CA THR A 978 -4.08 21.87 32.16
C THR A 978 -4.02 22.97 31.10
N ASP A 979 -4.91 23.95 31.10
CA ASP A 979 -4.80 25.06 30.15
C ASP A 979 -3.42 25.73 30.26
N TYR A 980 -2.83 26.01 29.10
CA TYR A 980 -1.45 26.48 28.88
C TYR A 980 -0.31 25.52 29.21
N TRP A 981 -0.62 24.34 29.76
CA TRP A 981 0.37 23.33 30.11
C TRP A 981 0.26 22.13 29.17
N LEU A 982 1.37 21.71 28.56
CA LEU A 982 1.43 20.52 27.72
C LEU A 982 2.62 19.66 28.14
N PHE A 983 2.38 18.36 28.25
CA PHE A 983 3.46 17.41 28.52
C PHE A 983 4.19 17.00 27.24
N SER A 984 5.45 16.59 27.38
CA SER A 984 6.28 16.02 26.31
C SER A 984 7.11 14.86 26.87
N THR A 985 7.45 13.90 26.03
CA THR A 985 8.22 12.71 26.45
C THR A 985 9.11 12.20 25.33
N GLU A 986 10.26 11.66 25.73
CA GLU A 986 11.23 10.99 24.86
C GLU A 986 10.96 9.48 24.76
N LYS A 987 10.07 8.95 25.60
CA LYS A 987 9.67 7.54 25.58
C LYS A 987 8.38 7.38 24.79
N HIS A 988 8.49 6.81 23.59
CA HIS A 988 7.38 6.82 22.62
C HIS A 988 6.50 5.55 22.60
N ASN A 989 7.06 4.38 22.93
CA ASN A 989 6.34 3.09 22.94
C ASN A 989 5.02 3.12 23.73
N PRO A 990 4.90 3.82 24.88
CA PRO A 990 3.65 3.86 25.63
C PRO A 990 2.48 4.49 24.88
N TRP A 991 2.74 5.24 23.80
CA TRP A 991 1.73 6.06 23.13
C TRP A 991 1.37 5.54 21.74
N HIS A 992 2.25 4.73 21.13
CA HIS A 992 2.18 4.36 19.72
C HIS A 992 2.54 2.88 19.51
N ILE A 993 1.71 2.17 18.74
CA ILE A 993 2.01 0.80 18.28
C ILE A 993 3.05 0.81 17.14
N PHE A 994 3.22 1.94 16.46
CA PHE A 994 4.13 2.08 15.32
C PHE A 994 3.87 1.13 14.14
N ASN A 995 2.62 0.73 13.95
CA ASN A 995 2.15 -0.01 12.78
C ASN A 995 0.63 0.15 12.66
N LEU A 996 0.16 0.77 11.58
CA LEU A 996 -1.26 1.05 11.36
C LEU A 996 -2.11 -0.23 11.27
N TRP A 997 -1.59 -1.30 10.66
CA TRP A 997 -2.35 -2.53 10.49
C TRP A 997 -2.56 -3.25 11.81
N LEU A 998 -1.53 -3.25 12.67
CA LEU A 998 -1.62 -3.74 14.03
C LEU A 998 -2.48 -2.83 14.89
N GLN A 999 -2.39 -1.51 14.73
CA GLN A 999 -3.28 -0.57 15.40
C GLN A 999 -4.75 -0.82 15.05
N LEU A 1000 -5.08 -1.00 13.77
CA LEU A 1000 -6.44 -1.30 13.33
C LEU A 1000 -6.93 -2.65 13.89
N LEU A 1001 -6.06 -3.65 13.97
CA LEU A 1001 -6.38 -4.94 14.58
C LEU A 1001 -6.57 -4.81 16.10
N PHE A 1002 -5.72 -4.05 16.78
CA PHE A 1002 -5.80 -3.79 18.22
C PHE A 1002 -7.07 -3.02 18.55
N ASP A 1003 -7.34 -1.91 17.87
CA ASP A 1003 -8.48 -1.03 18.15
C ASP A 1003 -9.80 -1.62 17.67
N GLN A 1004 -9.87 -2.16 16.45
CA GLN A 1004 -11.13 -2.52 15.77
C GLN A 1004 -11.30 -4.02 15.44
N GLY A 1005 -10.30 -4.86 15.75
CA GLY A 1005 -10.37 -6.30 15.52
C GLY A 1005 -10.37 -6.72 14.04
N TRP A 1006 -10.56 -8.01 13.79
CA TRP A 1006 -10.49 -8.57 12.44
C TRP A 1006 -11.59 -8.05 11.51
N LEU A 1007 -12.79 -7.74 12.02
CA LEU A 1007 -13.89 -7.22 11.20
C LEU A 1007 -13.61 -5.79 10.74
N GLY A 1008 -13.11 -4.93 11.63
CA GLY A 1008 -12.73 -3.55 11.32
C GLY A 1008 -11.61 -3.51 10.28
N LEU A 1009 -10.54 -4.27 10.52
CA LEU A 1009 -9.40 -4.40 9.60
C LEU A 1009 -9.84 -4.90 8.21
N SER A 1010 -10.62 -5.99 8.16
CA SER A 1010 -11.07 -6.57 6.88
C SER A 1010 -11.94 -5.59 6.08
N THR A 1011 -12.84 -4.89 6.75
CA THR A 1011 -13.72 -3.90 6.08
C THR A 1011 -12.92 -2.69 5.59
N PHE A 1012 -11.92 -2.24 6.36
CA PHE A 1012 -11.00 -1.18 5.94
C PHE A 1012 -10.23 -1.57 4.67
N ILE A 1013 -9.66 -2.78 4.62
CA ILE A 1013 -8.95 -3.30 3.44
C ILE A 1013 -9.90 -3.36 2.22
N LEU A 1014 -11.14 -3.84 2.41
CA LEU A 1014 -12.15 -3.87 1.34
C LEU A 1014 -12.51 -2.48 0.81
N LEU A 1015 -12.63 -1.47 1.69
CA LEU A 1015 -12.85 -0.08 1.30
C LEU A 1015 -11.70 0.47 0.45
N LEU A 1016 -10.46 0.16 0.84
CA LEU A 1016 -9.28 0.57 0.09
C LEU A 1016 -9.18 -0.09 -1.27
N MET A 1017 -9.37 -1.40 -1.33
CA MET A 1017 -9.40 -2.13 -2.60
C MET A 1017 -10.47 -1.57 -3.55
N LEU A 1018 -11.66 -1.25 -3.01
CA LEU A 1018 -12.72 -0.63 -3.80
C LEU A 1018 -12.34 0.78 -4.29
N ALA A 1019 -11.73 1.61 -3.45
CA ALA A 1019 -11.27 2.95 -3.83
C ALA A 1019 -10.18 2.89 -4.91
N ILE A 1020 -9.19 2.02 -4.74
CA ILE A 1020 -8.12 1.76 -5.72
C ILE A 1020 -8.73 1.30 -7.05
N HIS A 1021 -9.64 0.33 -7.00
CA HIS A 1021 -10.31 -0.19 -8.19
C HIS A 1021 -11.08 0.91 -8.95
N GLN A 1022 -11.84 1.74 -8.24
CA GLN A 1022 -12.58 2.85 -8.87
C GLN A 1022 -11.65 3.91 -9.48
N ARG A 1023 -10.56 4.28 -8.81
CA ARG A 1023 -9.58 5.23 -9.35
C ARG A 1023 -8.83 4.66 -10.55
N TYR A 1024 -8.47 3.39 -10.50
CA TYR A 1024 -7.83 2.67 -11.60
C TYR A 1024 -8.70 2.69 -12.87
N GLN A 1025 -10.00 2.43 -12.75
CA GLN A 1025 -10.92 2.50 -13.90
C GLN A 1025 -10.95 3.89 -14.57
N LEU A 1026 -10.79 4.96 -13.77
CA LEU A 1026 -10.79 6.34 -14.27
C LEU A 1026 -9.45 6.78 -14.91
N LEU A 1027 -8.38 5.97 -14.83
CA LEU A 1027 -7.11 6.26 -15.51
C LEU A 1027 -7.28 6.34 -17.03
N THR A 1028 -8.18 5.52 -17.58
CA THR A 1028 -8.52 5.51 -19.02
C THR A 1028 -9.10 6.85 -19.51
N GLN A 1029 -9.66 7.65 -18.61
CA GLN A 1029 -10.23 8.97 -18.88
C GLN A 1029 -9.22 10.11 -18.66
N GLN A 1030 -7.94 9.80 -18.47
CA GLN A 1030 -6.86 10.76 -18.21
C GLN A 1030 -7.15 11.65 -16.97
N ALA A 1031 -7.70 11.06 -15.91
CA ALA A 1031 -8.01 11.78 -14.69
C ALA A 1031 -6.76 11.97 -13.82
N VAL A 1032 -6.18 13.18 -13.81
CA VAL A 1032 -4.93 13.50 -13.07
C VAL A 1032 -5.07 13.16 -11.59
N PHE A 1033 -6.23 13.45 -11.01
CA PHE A 1033 -6.52 13.21 -9.59
C PHE A 1033 -6.46 11.72 -9.22
N SER A 1034 -6.74 10.80 -10.14
CA SER A 1034 -6.58 9.36 -9.86
C SER A 1034 -5.11 8.99 -9.67
N CYS A 1035 -4.19 9.54 -10.48
CA CYS A 1035 -2.76 9.31 -10.33
C CYS A 1035 -2.25 9.87 -8.99
N ILE A 1036 -2.69 11.08 -8.64
CA ILE A 1036 -2.32 11.75 -7.38
C ILE A 1036 -2.78 10.94 -6.16
N LEU A 1037 -4.06 10.54 -6.13
CA LEU A 1037 -4.62 9.81 -4.98
C LEU A 1037 -4.00 8.42 -4.81
N LEU A 1038 -3.80 7.68 -5.92
CA LEU A 1038 -3.16 6.35 -5.86
C LEU A 1038 -1.69 6.46 -5.40
N SER A 1039 -0.97 7.47 -5.88
CA SER A 1039 0.39 7.78 -5.42
C SER A 1039 0.42 8.13 -3.92
N ALA A 1040 -0.48 9.00 -3.47
CA ALA A 1040 -0.59 9.40 -2.07
C ALA A 1040 -0.86 8.22 -1.14
N PHE A 1041 -1.81 7.34 -1.49
CA PHE A 1041 -2.06 6.13 -0.71
C PHE A 1041 -0.87 5.17 -0.70
N SER A 1042 -0.19 4.99 -1.84
CA SER A 1042 0.97 4.09 -1.89
C SER A 1042 2.12 4.56 -1.00
N GLY A 1043 2.44 5.86 -0.97
CA GLY A 1043 3.46 6.40 -0.07
C GLY A 1043 3.03 6.34 1.40
N PHE A 1044 1.77 6.68 1.69
CA PHE A 1044 1.22 6.66 3.04
C PHE A 1044 1.27 5.25 3.66
N PHE A 1045 0.90 4.20 2.91
CA PHE A 1045 0.90 2.84 3.45
C PHE A 1045 2.29 2.26 3.71
N VAL A 1046 3.32 2.75 3.01
CA VAL A 1046 4.71 2.40 3.33
C VAL A 1046 5.12 2.98 4.69
N VAL A 1047 4.77 4.24 4.96
CA VAL A 1047 5.00 4.86 6.28
C VAL A 1047 4.17 4.16 7.36
N ALA A 1048 2.89 3.87 7.06
CA ALA A 1048 1.96 3.20 7.96
C ALA A 1048 2.37 1.76 8.35
N TRP A 1049 3.37 1.17 7.68
CA TRP A 1049 3.95 -0.11 8.08
C TRP A 1049 4.88 0.03 9.30
N VAL A 1050 5.47 1.20 9.49
CA VAL A 1050 6.45 1.49 10.54
C VAL A 1050 5.99 2.62 11.48
N ASP A 1051 4.75 3.06 11.35
CA ASP A 1051 4.15 4.12 12.15
C ASP A 1051 2.63 3.92 12.30
N SER A 1052 2.02 4.56 13.31
CA SER A 1052 0.59 4.49 13.64
C SER A 1052 -0.12 5.85 13.44
N PRO A 1053 -0.24 6.34 12.20
CA PRO A 1053 -0.71 7.71 11.93
C PRO A 1053 -2.16 7.99 12.36
N PHE A 1054 -2.95 6.97 12.66
CA PHE A 1054 -4.34 7.16 13.10
C PHE A 1054 -4.46 7.55 14.57
N ASP A 1055 -3.36 7.51 15.33
CA ASP A 1055 -3.25 8.13 16.67
C ASP A 1055 -3.46 9.65 16.61
N ALA A 1056 -3.18 10.28 15.45
CA ALA A 1056 -3.41 11.69 15.18
C ALA A 1056 -4.75 11.91 14.47
N PRO A 1057 -5.76 12.50 15.13
CA PRO A 1057 -7.11 12.63 14.56
C PRO A 1057 -7.15 13.47 13.28
N ARG A 1058 -6.24 14.44 13.14
CA ARG A 1058 -6.09 15.28 11.94
C ARG A 1058 -5.65 14.47 10.72
N LEU A 1059 -4.75 13.50 10.90
CA LEU A 1059 -4.33 12.61 9.81
C LEU A 1059 -5.45 11.64 9.43
N THR A 1060 -6.17 11.10 10.41
CA THR A 1060 -7.37 10.29 10.19
C THR A 1060 -8.40 11.06 9.36
N LEU A 1061 -8.71 12.31 9.74
CA LEU A 1061 -9.61 13.18 8.97
C LEU A 1061 -9.14 13.36 7.53
N LEU A 1062 -7.87 13.73 7.32
CA LEU A 1062 -7.32 13.97 5.99
C LEU A 1062 -7.38 12.72 5.12
N PHE A 1063 -6.95 11.58 5.67
CA PHE A 1063 -6.97 10.29 4.99
C PHE A 1063 -8.37 9.92 4.53
N PHE A 1064 -9.38 10.04 5.40
CA PHE A 1064 -10.75 9.70 5.04
C PHE A 1064 -11.39 10.71 4.06
N LEU A 1065 -11.04 12.00 4.12
CA LEU A 1065 -11.46 12.95 3.08
C LEU A 1065 -10.90 12.57 1.70
N LEU A 1066 -9.63 12.16 1.63
CA LEU A 1066 -9.01 11.66 0.40
C LEU A 1066 -9.67 10.34 -0.06
N LEU A 1067 -9.96 9.43 0.87
CA LEU A 1067 -10.66 8.18 0.58
C LEU A 1067 -12.06 8.44 0.04
N PHE A 1068 -12.80 9.38 0.61
CA PHE A 1068 -14.12 9.77 0.11
C PHE A 1068 -14.02 10.35 -1.29
N LEU A 1069 -13.10 11.30 -1.53
CA LEU A 1069 -12.82 11.81 -2.88
C LEU A 1069 -12.47 10.70 -3.88
N ALA A 1070 -11.81 9.63 -3.41
CA ALA A 1070 -11.49 8.43 -4.18
C ALA A 1070 -12.70 7.49 -4.42
N LEU A 1071 -13.75 7.55 -3.60
CA LEU A 1071 -14.99 6.77 -3.75
C LEU A 1071 -16.10 7.53 -4.51
N LEU A 1072 -16.02 8.86 -4.63
CA LEU A 1072 -17.03 9.66 -5.34
C LEU A 1072 -16.96 9.46 -6.87
N ARG A 1073 -18.12 9.18 -7.50
CA ARG A 1073 -18.26 9.23 -8.97
C ARG A 1073 -18.29 10.67 -9.48
N ILE A 1074 -17.76 10.87 -10.69
CA ILE A 1074 -17.91 12.13 -11.42
C ILE A 1074 -19.40 12.36 -11.73
N PRO A 1075 -20.01 13.48 -11.30
CA PRO A 1075 -21.41 13.77 -11.56
C PRO A 1075 -21.73 13.77 -13.07
N GLN A 1076 -22.86 13.17 -13.47
CA GLN A 1076 -23.24 13.04 -14.89
C GLN A 1076 -23.34 14.37 -15.63
N VAL A 1077 -23.76 15.44 -14.94
CA VAL A 1077 -23.85 16.80 -15.51
C VAL A 1077 -22.51 17.29 -16.05
N TRP A 1078 -21.40 16.91 -15.41
CA TRP A 1078 -20.05 17.27 -15.86
C TRP A 1078 -19.50 16.35 -16.95
N LYS A 1079 -20.09 15.17 -17.16
CA LYS A 1079 -19.74 14.28 -18.28
C LYS A 1079 -20.28 14.81 -19.61
N VAL A 1080 -21.49 15.37 -19.60
CA VAL A 1080 -22.11 15.96 -20.80
C VAL A 1080 -21.39 17.23 -21.24
N ALA A 1081 -20.89 18.05 -20.29
CA ALA A 1081 -20.09 19.25 -20.57
C ALA A 1081 -18.58 18.98 -20.83
N ALA A 1082 -18.18 17.72 -20.98
CA ALA A 1082 -16.86 17.30 -21.45
C ALA A 1082 -16.94 16.58 -22.81
N SER A 1083 -18.15 16.17 -23.23
CA SER A 1083 -18.50 15.78 -24.59
C SER A 1083 -19.00 16.96 -25.45
N VAL A 1084 -19.13 18.14 -24.84
CA VAL A 1084 -19.25 19.47 -25.47
C VAL A 1084 -17.96 20.21 -25.18
#